data_AF-A0A250Y6C8-F1
#
_entry.id   AF-A0A250Y6C8-F1
#
_cell.length_a   1.000
_cell.length_b   1.000
_cell.length_c   1.000
_cell.angle_alpha   90.00
_cell.angle_beta   90.00
_cell.angle_gamma   90.00
#
_symmetry.space_group_name_H-M   'P 1'
#
loop_
_entity.id
_entity.type
_entity.pdbx_description
1 polymer ?
#
loop_
_entity_poly.entity_id
_entity_poly.type
_entity_poly.pdbx_seq_one_letter_code
_entity_poly.pdbx_strand_id
1 'polypeptide(L)'
;MLDAARKLQPNLYVVAELFTGSEELDNIFVTRLGISSLIREAMSACDSHEEGRLVYRYGGEPVGSFVQPCLRPLMPAIAHALFMDITHDNECPVVHRSAYDALPSTTIISMACCASGSTRGYDELVPHQISVVSEERFYTKWNPGASPSNTGDVNFQSGIIAARCAINKLHQELGAKGFIQVYVDQVDEDIVAVTRHSPSIHQSVVAVSRTAFRNPKTAFYSKEVPQMCIPGKIEEVVLEARTIERNTNPYRKDENSINGMPNITVEIREHIQLHESKIVKQVGIATKGPNEYIQEIEFENLSPGSVIIFRVSLDPHAQVAVGILRNHLTQFSPHFKSGSLAVDNSDPILKIPFASIASKLTLAELNQILYRCESEEQEDGGGCYDIPNWSSLKYAGLQGLMSVLAEIRPRNDLGHPFCDNLRSGDWMIDYVSGRLISRSGNIAEVGRWLQAMFFYLKQIPRYLIPCYFDAILIGAYTTLLDVAWKQMSSFVQNGSTFVKHLSLGSVQMCGVGKFPSLPLLSPSLLDVPCRLNEITKEKEQCCVSVAAGLPHFSSGLFRCWGRDTFIALRGILLVTGRYLEARNIILAFAGTLRHGLIPNLLGEGTYARYNCRDAVWWWLQCIQDYCKMVPNGLDILKCPVSRMYPTDDSAPLPAGTLDQPLFEVIQEVMQRHMQGIQFRERNAGPQIDRNMKDEGFNITAGVNEETGFVYGGNRFNCGTWMDKMGESDRARNKGTPATPRDGSAVEIVGLCKSAVRWLLELSRKNIFPYHEVRVKRHGKVVAVSYDDWNRKIQNSFEKLFHVSEDPSDPNEKHPDLVHKRGIYKDSYGASNAWCDYQLRPNFTIAMVVAPELFTTEKAWKALEIAEKKLLGPLGMKTLDPDDMVYCGIYDNALDNDNYNLARGFNYHQGPEWLWPIGYFLRAKLHFSKLMGPETTAKTIFLVKNVLSRHYVHLERSPWKGLPELTNENGQYCPFSCETQAWSIATLLETLYDL
;
A
#
# COMPACT_ATOMS: atom_id res chain seq x y z
N MET A 1 -6.01 -43.90 8.63
CA MET A 1 -5.22 -44.51 9.73
C MET A 1 -4.65 -43.46 10.66
N LEU A 2 -3.91 -42.45 10.16
CA LEU A 2 -3.37 -41.36 11.00
C LEU A 2 -4.43 -40.65 11.84
N ASP A 3 -5.63 -40.41 11.29
CA ASP A 3 -6.74 -39.85 12.08
C ASP A 3 -7.18 -40.73 13.25
N ALA A 4 -7.17 -42.05 13.06
CA ALA A 4 -7.49 -42.98 14.15
C ALA A 4 -6.39 -42.98 15.22
N ALA A 5 -5.12 -42.89 14.81
CA ALA A 5 -4.00 -42.75 15.73
C ALA A 5 -4.05 -41.42 16.49
N ARG A 6 -4.39 -40.31 15.83
CA ARG A 6 -4.56 -38.98 16.48
C ARG A 6 -5.73 -38.92 17.44
N LYS A 7 -6.79 -39.71 17.23
CA LYS A 7 -7.87 -39.86 18.23
C LYS A 7 -7.38 -40.47 19.54
N LEU A 8 -6.37 -41.35 19.49
CA LEU A 8 -5.76 -41.97 20.68
C LEU A 8 -4.61 -41.12 21.25
N GLN A 9 -3.83 -40.48 20.38
CA GLN A 9 -2.70 -39.63 20.73
C GLN A 9 -2.80 -38.29 19.97
N PRO A 10 -3.45 -37.25 20.53
CA PRO A 10 -3.67 -35.98 19.83
C PRO A 10 -2.38 -35.28 19.37
N ASN A 11 -1.30 -35.44 20.14
CA ASN A 11 0.02 -34.84 19.86
C ASN A 11 0.93 -35.77 19.05
N LEU A 12 0.36 -36.67 18.24
CA LEU A 12 1.14 -37.61 17.42
C LEU A 12 2.03 -36.84 16.44
N TYR A 13 3.34 -36.97 16.63
CA TYR A 13 4.34 -36.47 15.70
C TYR A 13 4.53 -37.49 14.58
N VAL A 14 4.38 -37.06 13.33
CA VAL A 14 4.44 -37.93 12.16
C VAL A 14 5.59 -37.51 11.27
N VAL A 15 6.49 -38.46 11.03
CA VAL A 15 7.61 -38.30 10.10
C VAL A 15 7.32 -39.15 8.87
N ALA A 16 7.59 -38.61 7.68
CA ALA A 16 7.45 -39.35 6.43
C ALA A 16 8.72 -39.23 5.59
N GLU A 17 9.18 -40.36 5.08
CA GLU A 17 10.04 -40.40 3.91
C GLU A 17 9.16 -40.20 2.67
N LEU A 18 9.29 -39.06 2.01
CA LEU A 18 8.43 -38.67 0.90
C LEU A 18 9.24 -37.94 -0.17
N PHE A 19 9.28 -38.56 -1.35
CA PHE A 19 9.94 -38.03 -2.55
C PHE A 19 9.00 -38.20 -3.75
N THR A 20 8.08 -37.25 -3.93
CA THR A 20 7.10 -37.34 -5.03
C THR A 20 7.62 -36.77 -6.36
N GLY A 21 8.89 -36.31 -6.40
CA GLY A 21 9.50 -35.66 -7.57
C GLY A 21 9.02 -34.21 -7.80
N SER A 22 8.09 -33.71 -6.99
CA SER A 22 7.63 -32.32 -7.00
C SER A 22 7.31 -31.83 -5.59
N GLU A 23 7.81 -30.65 -5.23
CA GLU A 23 7.51 -30.00 -3.95
C GLU A 23 6.01 -29.70 -3.80
N GLU A 24 5.30 -29.44 -4.90
CA GLU A 24 3.85 -29.22 -4.89
C GLU A 24 3.09 -30.48 -4.46
N LEU A 25 3.51 -31.65 -4.96
CA LEU A 25 2.91 -32.93 -4.59
C LEU A 25 3.23 -33.27 -3.13
N ASP A 26 4.46 -33.07 -2.69
CA ASP A 26 4.85 -33.24 -1.28
C ASP A 26 3.94 -32.41 -0.36
N ASN A 27 3.67 -31.15 -0.72
CA ASN A 27 2.80 -30.25 0.04
C ASN A 27 1.35 -30.76 0.13
N ILE A 28 0.83 -31.41 -0.92
CA ILE A 28 -0.52 -32.01 -0.89
C ILE A 28 -0.57 -33.13 0.16
N PHE A 29 0.44 -34.01 0.19
CA PHE A 29 0.51 -35.09 1.17
C PHE A 29 0.68 -34.56 2.60
N VAL A 30 1.58 -33.60 2.80
CA VAL A 30 1.81 -32.97 4.11
C VAL A 30 0.51 -32.37 4.64
N THR A 31 -0.19 -31.59 3.82
CA THR A 31 -1.42 -30.91 4.22
C THR A 31 -2.57 -31.87 4.49
N ARG A 32 -2.75 -32.89 3.64
CA ARG A 32 -3.88 -33.84 3.76
C ARG A 32 -3.68 -34.88 4.85
N LEU A 33 -2.45 -35.34 5.07
CA LEU A 33 -2.13 -36.36 6.06
C LEU A 33 -1.70 -35.79 7.41
N GLY A 34 -1.47 -34.47 7.47
CA GLY A 34 -0.99 -33.77 8.66
C GLY A 34 0.45 -34.15 9.03
N ILE A 35 1.31 -34.47 8.05
CA ILE A 35 2.69 -34.88 8.31
C ILE A 35 3.42 -33.74 9.05
N SER A 36 4.11 -34.08 10.13
CA SER A 36 4.80 -33.11 10.98
C SER A 36 6.18 -32.76 10.42
N SER A 37 6.91 -33.74 9.87
CA SER A 37 8.20 -33.47 9.23
C SER A 37 8.51 -34.46 8.10
N LEU A 38 9.22 -33.98 7.09
CA LEU A 38 9.73 -34.79 5.99
C LEU A 38 11.18 -35.18 6.25
N ILE A 39 11.53 -36.44 5.99
CA ILE A 39 12.92 -36.89 6.05
C ILE A 39 13.68 -36.23 4.90
N ARG A 40 14.83 -35.66 5.25
CA ARG A 40 15.83 -35.12 4.32
C ARG A 40 17.16 -35.78 4.64
N GLU A 41 17.90 -36.19 3.63
CA GLU A 41 19.10 -37.02 3.80
C GLU A 41 20.35 -36.24 3.40
N ALA A 42 21.33 -36.14 4.29
CA ALA A 42 22.58 -35.46 3.98
C ALA A 42 23.42 -36.24 2.97
N MET A 43 23.29 -37.57 2.95
CA MET A 43 23.93 -38.45 1.97
C MET A 43 23.50 -38.16 0.52
N SER A 44 22.43 -37.41 0.29
CA SER A 44 22.03 -36.95 -1.05
C SER A 44 22.95 -35.85 -1.61
N ALA A 45 23.74 -35.18 -0.76
CA ALA A 45 24.73 -34.20 -1.19
C ALA A 45 25.96 -34.90 -1.78
N CYS A 46 26.33 -34.53 -3.01
CA CYS A 46 27.51 -35.04 -3.71
C CYS A 46 28.83 -34.38 -3.28
N ASP A 47 28.74 -33.18 -2.69
CA ASP A 47 29.87 -32.40 -2.21
C ASP A 47 29.46 -31.51 -1.02
N SER A 48 30.44 -30.80 -0.47
CA SER A 48 30.26 -29.92 0.70
C SER A 48 29.31 -28.74 0.41
N HIS A 49 29.33 -28.24 -0.82
CA HIS A 49 28.49 -27.12 -1.25
C HIS A 49 27.01 -27.51 -1.28
N GLU A 50 26.68 -28.67 -1.84
CA GLU A 50 25.31 -29.18 -1.82
C GLU A 50 24.81 -29.49 -0.40
N GLU A 51 25.69 -29.99 0.48
CA GLU A 51 25.35 -30.21 1.90
C GLU A 51 25.02 -28.88 2.60
N GLY A 52 25.83 -27.84 2.36
CA GLY A 52 25.56 -26.47 2.81
C GLY A 52 24.25 -25.90 2.25
N ARG A 53 23.95 -26.12 0.96
CA ARG A 53 22.70 -25.68 0.32
C ARG A 53 21.46 -26.32 0.96
N LEU A 54 21.54 -27.61 1.33
CA LEU A 54 20.46 -28.29 2.05
C LEU A 54 20.24 -27.68 3.45
N VAL A 55 21.32 -27.37 4.17
CA VAL A 55 21.23 -26.65 5.45
C VAL A 55 20.62 -25.26 5.28
N TYR A 56 21.01 -24.50 4.25
CA TYR A 56 20.41 -23.18 3.99
C TYR A 56 18.90 -23.30 3.76
N ARG A 57 18.47 -24.29 2.97
CA ARG A 57 17.05 -24.49 2.62
C ARG A 57 16.19 -24.92 3.80
N TYR A 58 16.70 -25.80 4.67
CA TYR A 58 15.91 -26.40 5.75
C TYR A 58 16.27 -25.89 7.15
N GLY A 59 17.32 -25.07 7.26
CA GLY A 59 17.95 -24.68 8.51
C GLY A 59 17.32 -23.47 9.20
N GLY A 60 16.25 -22.88 8.67
CA GLY A 60 15.51 -21.82 9.35
C GLY A 60 15.42 -20.54 8.51
N GLU A 61 15.23 -19.42 9.20
CA GLU A 61 15.10 -18.11 8.55
C GLU A 61 16.49 -17.53 8.21
N PRO A 62 16.67 -16.76 7.13
CA PRO A 62 17.93 -16.05 6.90
C PRO A 62 18.32 -15.12 8.06
N VAL A 63 19.62 -14.95 8.32
CA VAL A 63 20.11 -13.94 9.27
C VAL A 63 19.68 -12.54 8.82
N GLY A 64 19.12 -11.75 9.75
CA GLY A 64 18.61 -10.41 9.45
C GLY A 64 17.20 -10.39 8.84
N SER A 65 16.47 -11.51 8.91
CA SER A 65 15.05 -11.58 8.50
C SER A 65 14.19 -10.49 9.16
N PHE A 66 13.19 -10.02 8.43
CA PHE A 66 12.25 -9.03 8.95
C PHE A 66 11.50 -9.56 10.18
N VAL A 67 11.24 -8.66 11.13
CA VAL A 67 10.47 -9.00 12.33
C VAL A 67 9.02 -9.23 11.93
N GLN A 68 8.56 -10.47 12.07
CA GLN A 68 7.20 -10.83 11.73
C GLN A 68 6.22 -10.33 12.80
N PRO A 69 5.06 -9.75 12.42
CA PRO A 69 4.07 -9.28 13.39
C PRO A 69 3.40 -10.44 14.12
N CYS A 70 2.96 -10.19 15.36
CA CYS A 70 2.27 -11.21 16.19
C CYS A 70 0.96 -11.71 15.55
N LEU A 71 0.30 -10.85 14.77
CA LEU A 71 -0.86 -11.20 13.96
C LEU A 71 -0.42 -11.19 12.49
N ARG A 72 -0.43 -12.34 11.84
CA ARG A 72 -0.11 -12.47 10.42
C ARG A 72 -1.13 -13.34 9.70
N PRO A 73 -1.38 -13.11 8.40
CA PRO A 73 -2.06 -14.06 7.54
C PRO A 73 -1.37 -15.43 7.59
N LEU A 74 -2.13 -16.51 7.44
CA LEU A 74 -1.54 -17.84 7.27
C LEU A 74 -0.83 -17.89 5.91
N MET A 75 0.49 -17.91 5.93
CA MET A 75 1.32 -17.96 4.73
C MET A 75 1.80 -19.40 4.47
N PRO A 76 1.89 -19.83 3.21
CA PRO A 76 2.60 -21.05 2.86
C PRO A 76 4.04 -21.02 3.38
N ALA A 77 4.53 -22.15 3.86
CA ALA A 77 5.92 -22.33 4.33
C ALA A 77 6.45 -23.68 3.86
N ILE A 78 7.78 -23.82 3.81
CA ILE A 78 8.43 -25.09 3.51
C ILE A 78 8.06 -26.09 4.60
N ALA A 79 7.76 -27.34 4.21
CA ALA A 79 7.49 -28.41 5.16
C ALA A 79 8.68 -28.61 6.11
N HIS A 80 8.41 -28.76 7.41
CA HIS A 80 9.47 -28.96 8.40
C HIS A 80 10.31 -30.19 8.04
N ALA A 81 11.63 -30.07 8.14
CA ALA A 81 12.55 -31.17 7.88
C ALA A 81 12.91 -31.93 9.16
N LEU A 82 13.07 -33.24 9.04
CA LEU A 82 13.89 -34.05 9.91
C LEU A 82 15.15 -34.42 9.10
N PHE A 83 16.25 -33.74 9.39
CA PHE A 83 17.48 -33.83 8.61
C PHE A 83 18.36 -34.96 9.15
N MET A 84 18.43 -36.05 8.40
CA MET A 84 19.18 -37.24 8.75
C MET A 84 20.61 -37.13 8.21
N ASP A 85 21.61 -37.31 9.07
CA ASP A 85 23.00 -37.50 8.65
C ASP A 85 23.11 -38.73 7.74
N ILE A 86 22.43 -39.79 8.16
CA ILE A 86 22.30 -41.04 7.43
C ILE A 86 21.03 -41.78 7.84
N THR A 87 20.26 -42.22 6.85
CA THR A 87 19.16 -43.17 7.03
C THR A 87 19.66 -44.61 6.98
N HIS A 88 18.81 -45.55 7.39
CA HIS A 88 19.17 -46.96 7.45
C HIS A 88 19.30 -47.59 6.05
N ASP A 89 18.79 -46.93 5.01
CA ASP A 89 18.84 -47.38 3.62
C ASP A 89 20.00 -46.78 2.83
N ASN A 90 20.65 -45.72 3.34
CA ASN A 90 21.80 -45.13 2.67
C ASN A 90 23.01 -46.06 2.66
N GLU A 91 23.86 -45.88 1.66
CA GLU A 91 25.14 -46.55 1.58
C GLU A 91 26.11 -46.04 2.66
N CYS A 92 27.12 -46.85 3.00
CA CYS A 92 28.05 -46.54 4.09
C CYS A 92 28.86 -45.25 3.81
N PRO A 93 28.79 -44.20 4.65
CA PRO A 93 29.49 -42.93 4.42
C PRO A 93 31.01 -43.08 4.45
N VAL A 94 31.52 -44.03 5.24
CA VAL A 94 32.96 -44.34 5.29
C VAL A 94 33.48 -44.82 3.93
N VAL A 95 32.64 -45.52 3.16
CA VAL A 95 32.97 -46.07 1.84
C VAL A 95 32.71 -45.04 0.75
N HIS A 96 31.57 -44.35 0.79
CA HIS A 96 31.15 -43.39 -0.23
C HIS A 96 31.88 -42.05 -0.17
N ARG A 97 32.20 -41.60 1.04
CA ARG A 97 32.90 -40.36 1.32
C ARG A 97 34.27 -40.66 1.94
N SER A 98 34.40 -40.44 3.24
CA SER A 98 35.46 -41.02 4.06
C SER A 98 35.05 -41.04 5.52
N ALA A 99 35.75 -41.83 6.33
CA ALA A 99 35.56 -41.82 7.79
C ALA A 99 35.85 -40.45 8.44
N TYR A 100 36.60 -39.56 7.77
CA TYR A 100 36.91 -38.22 8.27
C TYR A 100 35.74 -37.26 8.11
N ASP A 101 34.76 -37.56 7.25
CA ASP A 101 33.65 -36.67 6.92
C ASP A 101 32.52 -36.70 7.96
N ALA A 102 32.42 -37.78 8.74
CA ALA A 102 31.32 -37.97 9.66
C ALA A 102 31.19 -36.84 10.69
N LEU A 103 32.32 -36.33 11.21
CA LEU A 103 32.38 -35.21 12.15
C LEU A 103 31.92 -33.87 11.53
N PRO A 104 32.52 -33.39 10.42
CA PRO A 104 32.10 -32.14 9.79
C PRO A 104 30.65 -32.18 9.27
N SER A 105 30.21 -33.24 8.59
CA SER A 105 28.84 -33.33 8.08
C SER A 105 27.80 -33.32 9.21
N THR A 106 28.04 -34.09 10.29
CA THR A 106 27.21 -34.05 11.51
C THR A 106 27.06 -32.63 12.06
N THR A 107 28.16 -31.87 12.06
CA THR A 107 28.16 -30.51 12.59
C THR A 107 27.36 -29.59 11.69
N ILE A 108 27.59 -29.63 10.38
CA ILE A 108 26.87 -28.84 9.38
C ILE A 108 25.35 -29.05 9.53
N ILE A 109 24.92 -30.30 9.60
CA ILE A 109 23.50 -30.68 9.73
C ILE A 109 22.92 -30.24 11.07
N SER A 110 23.65 -30.47 12.17
CA SER A 110 23.19 -30.09 13.52
C SER A 110 23.12 -28.58 13.73
N MET A 111 23.74 -27.78 12.86
CA MET A 111 23.61 -26.33 12.88
C MET A 111 22.34 -25.83 12.19
N ALA A 112 21.64 -26.67 11.43
CA ALA A 112 20.31 -26.37 10.92
C ALA A 112 19.29 -26.22 12.07
N CYS A 113 18.38 -25.24 11.99
CA CYS A 113 17.26 -25.08 12.92
C CYS A 113 16.08 -26.01 12.57
N CYS A 114 16.34 -27.31 12.51
CA CYS A 114 15.34 -28.35 12.29
C CYS A 114 15.64 -29.57 13.18
N ALA A 115 14.77 -30.58 13.16
CA ALA A 115 15.07 -31.83 13.84
C ALA A 115 16.22 -32.54 13.10
N SER A 116 17.15 -33.17 13.83
CA SER A 116 18.24 -33.96 13.25
C SER A 116 18.23 -35.41 13.75
N GLY A 117 18.85 -36.31 13.01
CA GLY A 117 18.99 -37.71 13.41
C GLY A 117 20.07 -38.48 12.64
N SER A 118 20.49 -39.61 13.20
CA SER A 118 21.42 -40.54 12.57
C SER A 118 20.99 -41.98 12.83
N THR A 119 21.34 -42.87 11.92
CA THR A 119 21.21 -44.32 12.15
C THR A 119 22.39 -44.82 12.98
N ARG A 120 22.13 -45.72 13.93
CA ARG A 120 23.18 -46.35 14.76
C ARG A 120 24.21 -47.05 13.89
N GLY A 121 25.49 -46.91 14.22
CA GLY A 121 26.62 -47.35 13.40
C GLY A 121 27.35 -46.19 12.71
N TYR A 122 26.67 -45.07 12.48
CA TYR A 122 27.28 -43.87 11.92
C TYR A 122 28.30 -43.23 12.87
N ASP A 123 27.87 -42.98 14.10
CA ASP A 123 28.71 -42.35 15.12
C ASP A 123 29.87 -43.26 15.55
N GLU A 124 29.67 -44.57 15.48
CA GLU A 124 30.69 -45.60 15.68
C GLU A 124 31.66 -45.76 14.49
N LEU A 125 31.41 -45.12 13.34
CA LEU A 125 32.17 -45.28 12.09
C LEU A 125 32.22 -46.74 11.60
N VAL A 126 31.08 -47.41 11.51
CA VAL A 126 30.97 -48.75 10.93
C VAL A 126 31.26 -48.69 9.41
N PRO A 127 32.29 -49.39 8.90
CA PRO A 127 32.77 -49.20 7.52
C PRO A 127 32.06 -50.07 6.48
N HIS A 128 30.81 -50.45 6.75
CA HIS A 128 29.96 -51.19 5.82
C HIS A 128 28.48 -50.85 6.08
N GLN A 129 27.64 -51.04 5.07
CA GLN A 129 26.19 -50.87 5.21
C GLN A 129 25.63 -52.01 6.08
N ILE A 130 24.81 -51.66 7.07
CA ILE A 130 24.15 -52.61 7.96
C ILE A 130 22.88 -53.10 7.26
N SER A 131 22.89 -54.33 6.77
CA SER A 131 21.75 -54.88 6.04
C SER A 131 20.59 -55.18 6.98
N VAL A 132 19.43 -54.58 6.74
CA VAL A 132 18.19 -54.89 7.48
C VAL A 132 17.65 -56.30 7.24
N VAL A 133 18.20 -57.04 6.27
CA VAL A 133 17.76 -58.41 5.92
C VAL A 133 18.75 -59.48 6.37
N SER A 134 20.06 -59.22 6.22
CA SER A 134 21.09 -60.26 6.35
C SER A 134 22.04 -60.07 7.53
N GLU A 135 21.95 -58.95 8.26
CA GLU A 135 22.80 -58.73 9.42
C GLU A 135 22.25 -59.46 10.65
N GLU A 136 23.05 -60.39 11.20
CA GLU A 136 22.68 -61.18 12.38
C GLU A 136 23.48 -60.77 13.64
N ARG A 137 24.51 -59.93 13.49
CA ARG A 137 25.37 -59.50 14.60
C ARG A 137 24.68 -58.43 15.45
N PHE A 138 25.02 -58.40 16.74
CA PHE A 138 24.48 -57.40 17.65
C PHE A 138 25.26 -56.09 17.58
N TYR A 139 24.60 -54.95 17.79
CA TYR A 139 25.32 -53.71 18.05
C TYR A 139 26.19 -53.84 19.31
N THR A 140 27.34 -53.18 19.29
CA THR A 140 28.27 -53.09 20.42
C THR A 140 27.60 -52.51 21.68
N LYS A 141 28.08 -52.92 22.85
CA LYS A 141 27.53 -52.49 24.15
C LYS A 141 28.24 -51.24 24.66
N TRP A 142 27.52 -50.37 25.36
CA TRP A 142 28.14 -49.22 26.01
C TRP A 142 28.96 -49.66 27.22
N ASN A 143 30.26 -49.34 27.25
CA ASN A 143 31.14 -49.61 28.38
C ASN A 143 32.20 -48.51 28.54
N PRO A 144 32.03 -47.56 29.49
CA PRO A 144 32.95 -46.43 29.68
C PRO A 144 34.41 -46.82 29.93
N GLY A 145 34.65 -48.00 30.52
CA GLY A 145 35.99 -48.49 30.87
C GLY A 145 36.62 -49.39 29.81
N ALA A 146 35.96 -49.62 28.66
CA ALA A 146 36.50 -50.46 27.61
C ALA A 146 37.76 -49.87 26.98
N SER A 147 38.75 -50.72 26.71
CA SER A 147 39.90 -50.36 25.88
C SER A 147 39.44 -50.06 24.44
N PRO A 148 40.04 -49.08 23.73
CA PRO A 148 39.79 -48.83 22.31
C PRO A 148 39.98 -50.03 21.38
N SER A 149 40.72 -51.05 21.84
CA SER A 149 40.96 -52.30 21.10
C SER A 149 39.87 -53.36 21.28
N ASN A 150 38.88 -53.14 22.16
CA ASN A 150 37.79 -54.09 22.39
C ASN A 150 36.71 -53.94 21.31
N THR A 151 36.48 -54.98 20.50
CA THR A 151 35.53 -54.97 19.39
C THR A 151 34.07 -55.16 19.82
N GLY A 152 33.81 -55.60 21.06
CA GLY A 152 32.46 -55.84 21.58
C GLY A 152 31.80 -54.63 22.27
N ASP A 153 32.59 -53.61 22.60
CA ASP A 153 32.18 -52.48 23.43
C ASP A 153 32.43 -51.14 22.73
N VAL A 154 31.64 -50.11 23.08
CA VAL A 154 31.81 -48.73 22.64
C VAL A 154 31.81 -47.78 23.83
N ASN A 155 32.53 -46.67 23.69
CA ASN A 155 32.62 -45.60 24.68
C ASN A 155 32.80 -44.24 23.97
N PHE A 156 33.04 -43.17 24.73
CA PHE A 156 33.27 -41.84 24.16
C PHE A 156 34.51 -41.75 23.25
N GLN A 157 35.42 -42.72 23.34
CA GLN A 157 36.60 -42.81 22.49
C GLN A 157 36.35 -43.58 21.18
N SER A 158 35.14 -44.08 20.95
CA SER A 158 34.76 -44.79 19.72
C SER A 158 34.21 -43.79 18.68
N GLY A 159 34.82 -43.77 17.48
CA GLY A 159 34.36 -42.96 16.35
C GLY A 159 34.22 -41.47 16.70
N ILE A 160 33.03 -40.91 16.44
CA ILE A 160 32.68 -39.51 16.72
C ILE A 160 31.75 -39.33 17.93
N ILE A 161 31.51 -40.38 18.74
CA ILE A 161 30.49 -40.37 19.81
C ILE A 161 30.67 -39.21 20.80
N ALA A 162 31.91 -38.93 21.24
CA ALA A 162 32.17 -37.79 22.12
C ALA A 162 31.76 -36.45 21.47
N ALA A 163 32.11 -36.25 20.20
CA ALA A 163 31.77 -35.04 19.47
C ALA A 163 30.26 -34.94 19.22
N ARG A 164 29.58 -36.03 18.84
CA ARG A 164 28.12 -36.07 18.70
C ARG A 164 27.41 -35.65 19.98
N CYS A 165 27.88 -36.11 21.14
CA CYS A 165 27.33 -35.71 22.43
C CYS A 165 27.43 -34.19 22.66
N ALA A 166 28.60 -33.60 22.39
CA ALA A 166 28.81 -32.15 22.51
C ALA A 166 27.93 -31.36 21.52
N ILE A 167 27.88 -31.79 20.26
CA ILE A 167 27.08 -31.15 19.20
C ILE A 167 25.58 -31.22 19.52
N ASN A 168 25.07 -32.35 20.01
CA ASN A 168 23.66 -32.48 20.39
C ASN A 168 23.28 -31.59 21.57
N LYS A 169 24.15 -31.46 22.58
CA LYS A 169 23.96 -30.53 23.70
C LYS A 169 23.90 -29.09 23.20
N LEU A 170 24.81 -28.72 22.30
CA LEU A 170 24.80 -27.40 21.67
C LEU A 170 23.52 -27.18 20.86
N HIS A 171 23.13 -28.11 19.99
CA HIS A 171 21.89 -28.01 19.21
C HIS A 171 20.65 -27.81 20.11
N GLN A 172 20.57 -28.56 21.21
CA GLN A 172 19.50 -28.42 22.21
C GLN A 172 19.52 -27.02 22.86
N GLU A 173 20.70 -26.52 23.26
CA GLU A 173 20.87 -25.19 23.81
C GLU A 173 20.40 -24.10 22.83
N LEU A 174 20.85 -24.19 21.58
CA LEU A 174 20.52 -23.24 20.52
C LEU A 174 19.02 -23.23 20.21
N GLY A 175 18.39 -24.41 20.14
CA GLY A 175 16.94 -24.52 20.00
C GLY A 175 16.18 -23.89 21.17
N ALA A 176 16.60 -24.16 22.41
CA ALA A 176 15.96 -23.62 23.61
C ALA A 176 16.11 -22.09 23.75
N LYS A 177 17.23 -21.53 23.28
CA LYS A 177 17.53 -20.08 23.33
C LYS A 177 17.06 -19.31 22.08
N GLY A 178 16.34 -19.96 21.17
CA GLY A 178 15.74 -19.29 20.01
C GLY A 178 16.73 -18.86 18.93
N PHE A 179 17.80 -19.63 18.71
CA PHE A 179 18.70 -19.45 17.57
C PHE A 179 18.01 -20.00 16.31
N ILE A 180 17.13 -19.20 15.72
CA ILE A 180 16.24 -19.63 14.62
C ILE A 180 16.70 -19.16 13.24
N GLN A 181 17.69 -18.27 13.19
CA GLN A 181 18.21 -17.74 11.93
C GLN A 181 19.48 -18.46 11.51
N VAL A 182 19.64 -18.74 10.22
CA VAL A 182 20.79 -19.44 9.64
C VAL A 182 21.40 -18.67 8.46
N TYR A 183 22.71 -18.71 8.38
CA TYR A 183 23.51 -18.26 7.24
C TYR A 183 24.55 -19.33 6.94
N VAL A 184 24.73 -19.65 5.66
CA VAL A 184 25.68 -20.66 5.19
C VAL A 184 26.64 -20.00 4.22
N ASP A 185 27.93 -20.20 4.46
CA ASP A 185 29.02 -19.64 3.65
C ASP A 185 29.95 -20.76 3.18
N GLN A 186 30.21 -20.79 1.88
CA GLN A 186 31.20 -21.69 1.29
C GLN A 186 32.55 -20.97 1.29
N VAL A 187 33.37 -21.24 2.31
CA VAL A 187 34.65 -20.55 2.51
C VAL A 187 35.70 -21.02 1.50
N ASP A 188 35.70 -22.31 1.18
CA ASP A 188 36.55 -22.96 0.17
C ASP A 188 35.87 -24.25 -0.32
N GLU A 189 36.40 -24.94 -1.35
CA GLU A 189 35.82 -26.19 -1.91
C GLU A 189 35.45 -27.22 -0.83
N ASP A 190 36.26 -27.35 0.22
CA ASP A 190 36.05 -28.32 1.30
C ASP A 190 35.62 -27.69 2.64
N ILE A 191 35.43 -26.36 2.71
CA ILE A 191 35.19 -25.65 3.98
C ILE A 191 33.84 -24.95 3.93
N VAL A 192 32.95 -25.39 4.81
CA VAL A 192 31.60 -24.82 4.98
C VAL A 192 31.50 -24.18 6.36
N ALA A 193 31.07 -22.92 6.41
CA ALA A 193 30.75 -22.25 7.65
C ALA A 193 29.23 -22.08 7.78
N VAL A 194 28.67 -22.59 8.87
CA VAL A 194 27.25 -22.43 9.21
C VAL A 194 27.12 -21.55 10.44
N THR A 195 26.44 -20.42 10.28
CA THR A 195 26.10 -19.51 11.37
C THR A 195 24.65 -19.73 11.78
N ARG A 196 24.42 -19.96 13.07
CA ARG A 196 23.09 -19.94 13.69
C ARG A 196 22.99 -18.72 14.59
N HIS A 197 21.98 -17.87 14.39
CA HIS A 197 21.81 -16.58 15.06
C HIS A 197 20.50 -16.52 15.85
N SER A 198 20.55 -15.90 17.03
CA SER A 198 19.36 -15.58 17.82
C SER A 198 18.96 -14.11 17.60
N PRO A 199 17.81 -13.84 16.95
CA PRO A 199 17.37 -12.47 16.68
C PRO A 199 16.91 -11.70 17.94
N SER A 200 16.76 -12.37 19.08
CA SER A 200 16.31 -11.74 20.33
C SER A 200 17.47 -11.17 21.16
N ILE A 201 18.59 -11.90 21.22
CA ILE A 201 19.78 -11.53 22.01
C ILE A 201 20.98 -11.14 21.13
N HIS A 202 20.87 -11.31 19.81
CA HIS A 202 21.93 -11.04 18.82
C HIS A 202 23.27 -11.73 19.11
N GLN A 203 23.19 -12.95 19.64
CA GLN A 203 24.33 -13.85 19.71
C GLN A 203 24.27 -14.82 18.51
N SER A 204 25.44 -15.13 17.97
CA SER A 204 25.63 -16.09 16.89
C SER A 204 26.52 -17.24 17.35
N VAL A 205 26.30 -18.41 16.78
CA VAL A 205 27.22 -19.54 16.86
C VAL A 205 27.66 -19.88 15.44
N VAL A 206 28.97 -19.83 15.20
CA VAL A 206 29.58 -20.02 13.87
C VAL A 206 30.36 -21.32 13.90
N ALA A 207 29.89 -22.34 13.17
CA ALA A 207 30.58 -23.61 13.02
C ALA A 207 31.32 -23.64 11.69
N VAL A 208 32.64 -23.74 11.72
CA VAL A 208 33.50 -23.90 10.55
C VAL A 208 33.89 -25.36 10.45
N SER A 209 33.47 -26.01 9.37
CA SER A 209 33.64 -27.45 9.16
C SER A 209 34.48 -27.68 7.91
N ARG A 210 35.65 -28.29 8.08
CA ARG A 210 36.47 -28.75 6.95
C ARG A 210 36.12 -30.20 6.64
N THR A 211 35.30 -30.37 5.62
CA THR A 211 34.75 -31.63 5.15
C THR A 211 35.82 -32.55 4.56
N ALA A 212 35.48 -33.84 4.40
CA ALA A 212 36.37 -34.85 3.86
C ALA A 212 35.58 -35.86 3.00
N PHE A 213 34.85 -35.34 2.01
CA PHE A 213 34.08 -36.13 1.03
C PHE A 213 34.93 -37.14 0.25
N ARG A 214 36.25 -37.00 0.27
CA ARG A 214 37.22 -37.96 -0.28
C ARG A 214 38.22 -38.32 0.81
N ASN A 215 38.78 -39.53 0.74
CA ASN A 215 39.74 -39.98 1.74
C ASN A 215 41.04 -39.12 1.70
N PRO A 216 41.40 -38.41 2.78
CA PRO A 216 42.57 -37.51 2.81
C PRO A 216 43.92 -38.20 2.59
N LYS A 217 43.99 -39.54 2.70
CA LYS A 217 45.20 -40.32 2.41
C LYS A 217 45.43 -40.57 0.93
N THR A 218 44.37 -40.52 0.12
CA THR A 218 44.41 -40.87 -1.30
C THR A 218 44.04 -39.70 -2.20
N ALA A 219 43.35 -38.69 -1.68
CA ALA A 219 42.96 -37.48 -2.39
C ALA A 219 43.81 -36.27 -1.96
N PHE A 220 43.96 -35.31 -2.87
CA PHE A 220 44.62 -34.05 -2.60
C PHE A 220 43.66 -33.09 -1.87
N TYR A 221 44.15 -32.45 -0.82
CA TYR A 221 43.49 -31.36 -0.10
C TYR A 221 44.49 -30.20 0.01
N SER A 222 44.04 -28.97 -0.22
CA SER A 222 44.90 -27.79 -0.11
C SER A 222 45.50 -27.68 1.30
N LYS A 223 46.79 -27.39 1.41
CA LYS A 223 47.40 -27.08 2.73
C LYS A 223 47.13 -25.64 3.15
N GLU A 224 46.90 -24.76 2.18
CA GLU A 224 46.55 -23.37 2.41
C GLU A 224 45.05 -23.30 2.72
N VAL A 225 44.73 -22.87 3.94
CA VAL A 225 43.36 -22.61 4.38
C VAL A 225 43.15 -21.10 4.35
N PRO A 226 42.13 -20.59 3.64
CA PRO A 226 41.88 -19.16 3.58
C PRO A 226 41.56 -18.62 4.99
N GLN A 227 42.03 -17.40 5.25
CA GLN A 227 41.64 -16.67 6.46
C GLN A 227 40.14 -16.40 6.44
N MET A 228 39.52 -16.36 7.62
CA MET A 228 38.10 -16.09 7.75
C MET A 228 37.86 -14.84 8.60
N CYS A 229 36.91 -14.02 8.14
CA CYS A 229 36.43 -12.83 8.84
C CYS A 229 35.12 -13.19 9.57
N ILE A 230 35.13 -13.16 10.90
CA ILE A 230 33.92 -13.36 11.70
C ILE A 230 33.39 -11.99 12.16
N PRO A 231 32.18 -11.57 11.74
CA PRO A 231 31.57 -10.33 12.22
C PRO A 231 31.18 -10.44 13.69
N GLY A 232 31.68 -9.53 14.52
CA GLY A 232 31.44 -9.50 15.96
C GLY A 232 32.62 -10.00 16.80
N LYS A 233 32.40 -10.05 18.11
CA LYS A 233 33.39 -10.46 19.10
C LYS A 233 33.22 -11.94 19.42
N ILE A 234 34.25 -12.73 19.15
CA ILE A 234 34.35 -14.12 19.61
C ILE A 234 34.48 -14.11 21.14
N GLU A 235 33.54 -14.75 21.82
CA GLU A 235 33.48 -14.87 23.27
C GLU A 235 34.20 -16.12 23.75
N GLU A 236 34.02 -17.23 23.03
CA GLU A 236 34.63 -18.52 23.33
C GLU A 236 34.70 -19.39 22.07
N VAL A 237 35.59 -20.39 22.11
CA VAL A 237 35.53 -21.56 21.23
C VAL A 237 34.70 -22.61 21.97
N VAL A 238 33.45 -22.80 21.51
CA VAL A 238 32.50 -23.75 22.11
C VAL A 238 33.00 -25.18 21.94
N LEU A 239 33.50 -25.50 20.75
CA LEU A 239 33.98 -26.82 20.39
C LEU A 239 35.14 -26.71 19.42
N GLU A 240 36.25 -27.39 19.72
CA GLU A 240 37.32 -27.70 18.79
C GLU A 240 37.43 -29.21 18.69
N ALA A 241 37.20 -29.77 17.50
CA ALA A 241 37.16 -31.21 17.29
C ALA A 241 37.92 -31.59 16.01
N ARG A 242 38.78 -32.60 16.10
CA ARG A 242 39.55 -33.10 14.95
C ARG A 242 39.57 -34.62 14.91
N THR A 243 39.30 -35.17 13.74
CA THR A 243 39.47 -36.59 13.47
C THR A 243 40.96 -36.95 13.47
N ILE A 244 41.35 -37.88 14.33
CA ILE A 244 42.73 -38.36 14.47
C ILE A 244 42.79 -39.89 14.34
N GLU A 245 43.94 -40.39 13.93
CA GLU A 245 44.21 -41.82 13.90
C GLU A 245 44.99 -42.27 15.15
N ARG A 246 44.55 -43.37 15.76
CA ARG A 246 45.27 -44.06 16.83
C ARG A 246 46.16 -45.16 16.27
N ASN A 247 47.30 -45.37 16.92
CA ASN A 247 48.15 -46.52 16.66
C ASN A 247 47.50 -47.79 17.26
N THR A 248 46.61 -48.41 16.49
CA THR A 248 45.85 -49.63 16.84
C THR A 248 45.82 -50.56 15.63
N ASN A 249 45.35 -51.80 15.82
CA ASN A 249 45.19 -52.73 14.71
C ASN A 249 44.19 -52.19 13.67
N PRO A 250 44.43 -52.43 12.37
CA PRO A 250 43.49 -52.04 11.32
C PRO A 250 42.14 -52.72 11.53
N TYR A 251 41.08 -52.10 10.99
CA TYR A 251 39.73 -52.62 11.09
C TYR A 251 39.64 -54.09 10.66
N ARG A 252 39.03 -54.91 11.53
CA ARG A 252 38.61 -56.28 11.22
C ARG A 252 37.16 -56.44 11.64
N LYS A 253 36.34 -56.96 10.73
CA LYS A 253 34.92 -57.26 10.98
C LYS A 253 34.81 -58.32 12.09
N ASP A 254 34.14 -57.98 13.18
CA ASP A 254 33.88 -58.92 14.29
C ASP A 254 32.77 -59.91 13.92
N GLU A 255 32.88 -61.15 14.42
CA GLU A 255 31.94 -62.25 14.11
C GLU A 255 30.61 -62.11 14.85
N ASN A 256 30.59 -61.46 16.02
CA ASN A 256 29.43 -61.38 16.90
C ASN A 256 28.88 -59.96 17.05
N SER A 257 29.72 -58.93 16.85
CA SER A 257 29.33 -57.53 16.98
C SER A 257 29.45 -56.72 15.67
N ILE A 258 28.60 -55.72 15.53
CA ILE A 258 28.73 -54.67 14.51
C ILE A 258 29.71 -53.64 15.06
N ASN A 259 31.01 -53.88 14.83
CA ASN A 259 32.08 -53.02 15.32
C ASN A 259 32.45 -51.90 14.34
N GLY A 260 32.80 -50.75 14.89
CA GLY A 260 33.33 -49.58 14.16
C GLY A 260 34.84 -49.65 13.91
N MET A 261 35.40 -48.61 13.32
CA MET A 261 36.84 -48.47 13.09
C MET A 261 37.59 -48.10 14.39
N PRO A 262 38.42 -48.99 14.98
CA PRO A 262 39.10 -48.71 16.26
C PRO A 262 40.26 -47.72 16.13
N ASN A 263 40.78 -47.56 14.91
CA ASN A 263 41.91 -46.71 14.58
C ASN A 263 41.53 -45.25 14.37
N ILE A 264 40.24 -44.90 14.30
CA ILE A 264 39.78 -43.52 14.10
C ILE A 264 38.99 -43.07 15.33
N THR A 265 39.31 -41.87 15.80
CA THR A 265 38.62 -41.21 16.91
C THR A 265 38.66 -39.71 16.71
N VAL A 266 37.93 -38.97 17.54
CA VAL A 266 38.03 -37.50 17.60
C VAL A 266 38.83 -37.04 18.82
N GLU A 267 39.76 -36.09 18.63
CA GLU A 267 40.31 -35.24 19.69
C GLU A 267 39.35 -34.06 19.89
N ILE A 268 38.86 -33.86 21.13
CA ILE A 268 37.84 -32.85 21.44
C ILE A 268 38.32 -31.95 22.59
N ARG A 269 38.03 -30.65 22.45
CA ARG A 269 38.15 -29.64 23.51
C ARG A 269 36.89 -28.77 23.48
N GLU A 270 36.31 -28.52 24.64
CA GLU A 270 35.06 -27.75 24.81
C GLU A 270 35.32 -26.51 25.66
N HIS A 271 34.62 -25.40 25.35
CA HIS A 271 34.62 -24.16 26.13
C HIS A 271 36.02 -23.61 26.46
N ILE A 272 36.85 -23.42 25.43
CA ILE A 272 38.20 -22.87 25.57
C ILE A 272 38.25 -21.41 25.11
N GLN A 273 39.26 -20.68 25.58
CA GLN A 273 39.52 -19.32 25.09
C GLN A 273 40.22 -19.36 23.73
N LEU A 274 40.03 -18.32 22.91
CA LEU A 274 40.57 -18.28 21.53
C LEU A 274 42.09 -18.50 21.48
N HIS A 275 42.84 -17.94 22.44
CA HIS A 275 44.29 -18.09 22.52
C HIS A 275 44.76 -19.50 22.95
N GLU A 276 43.86 -20.33 23.46
CA GLU A 276 44.14 -21.72 23.85
C GLU A 276 43.85 -22.71 22.71
N SER A 277 43.26 -22.25 21.59
CA SER A 277 42.94 -23.08 20.43
C SER A 277 44.22 -23.63 19.79
N LYS A 278 44.16 -24.89 19.34
CA LYS A 278 45.23 -25.48 18.52
C LYS A 278 44.93 -25.38 17.03
N ILE A 279 43.68 -25.09 16.65
CA ILE A 279 43.24 -25.00 15.25
C ILE A 279 43.41 -23.59 14.71
N VAL A 280 43.15 -22.55 15.51
CA VAL A 280 43.20 -21.15 15.06
C VAL A 280 44.14 -20.29 15.89
N LYS A 281 44.63 -19.23 15.23
CA LYS A 281 45.32 -18.11 15.87
C LYS A 281 44.64 -16.81 15.48
N GLN A 282 44.50 -15.91 16.45
CA GLN A 282 43.99 -14.57 16.18
C GLN A 282 45.08 -13.75 15.48
N VAL A 283 44.78 -13.24 14.29
CA VAL A 283 45.71 -12.42 13.49
C VAL A 283 45.54 -10.94 13.80
N GLY A 284 44.30 -10.47 13.96
CA GLY A 284 44.01 -9.08 14.23
C GLY A 284 42.52 -8.78 14.43
N ILE A 285 42.23 -7.51 14.74
CA ILE A 285 40.88 -6.94 14.70
C ILE A 285 40.89 -5.97 13.53
N ALA A 286 40.07 -6.24 12.52
CA ALA A 286 39.92 -5.38 11.36
C ALA A 286 38.60 -4.60 11.46
N THR A 287 38.68 -3.30 11.20
CA THR A 287 37.49 -2.44 11.10
C THR A 287 37.30 -2.10 9.63
N LYS A 288 36.46 -2.85 8.91
CA LYS A 288 36.25 -2.68 7.45
C LYS A 288 35.28 -1.55 7.09
N GLY A 289 34.70 -0.88 8.07
CA GLY A 289 33.83 0.29 7.90
C GLY A 289 33.37 0.86 9.24
N PRO A 290 32.59 1.96 9.25
CA PRO A 290 32.00 2.47 10.49
C PRO A 290 31.08 1.40 11.11
N ASN A 291 31.40 0.96 12.32
CA ASN A 291 30.63 0.01 13.15
C ASN A 291 30.67 -1.47 12.69
N GLU A 292 31.59 -1.86 11.80
CA GLU A 292 31.86 -3.26 11.48
C GLU A 292 33.10 -3.76 12.23
N TYR A 293 32.87 -4.29 13.43
CA TYR A 293 33.89 -5.02 14.19
C TYR A 293 34.00 -6.42 13.61
N ILE A 294 35.16 -6.74 13.03
CA ILE A 294 35.43 -8.05 12.43
C ILE A 294 36.69 -8.61 13.09
N GLN A 295 36.62 -9.87 13.51
CA GLN A 295 37.78 -10.62 13.96
C GLN A 295 38.29 -11.50 12.83
N GLU A 296 39.55 -11.30 12.46
CA GLU A 296 40.24 -12.10 11.46
C GLU A 296 40.92 -13.27 12.16
N ILE A 297 40.53 -14.48 11.76
CA ILE A 297 41.10 -15.73 12.25
C ILE A 297 41.90 -16.42 11.14
N GLU A 298 43.07 -16.91 11.51
CA GLU A 298 43.91 -17.76 10.66
C GLU A 298 43.89 -19.18 11.20
N PHE A 299 43.76 -20.13 10.30
CA PHE A 299 43.70 -21.55 10.63
C PHE A 299 45.11 -22.15 10.53
N GLU A 300 45.68 -22.56 11.66
CA GLU A 300 47.00 -23.23 11.71
C GLU A 300 46.86 -24.74 11.46
N ASN A 301 45.88 -25.40 12.08
CA ASN A 301 45.74 -26.87 12.06
C ASN A 301 44.34 -27.37 11.70
N LEU A 302 43.62 -26.65 10.81
CA LEU A 302 42.33 -27.12 10.30
C LEU A 302 42.54 -28.21 9.23
N SER A 303 42.82 -29.46 9.64
CA SER A 303 42.95 -30.61 8.72
C SER A 303 41.58 -31.09 8.21
N PRO A 304 41.50 -31.80 7.06
CA PRO A 304 40.26 -32.47 6.65
C PRO A 304 39.68 -33.34 7.77
N GLY A 305 38.36 -33.26 8.00
CA GLY A 305 37.69 -33.90 9.14
C GLY A 305 37.87 -33.14 10.45
N SER A 306 38.02 -31.81 10.40
CA SER A 306 38.09 -30.91 11.56
C SER A 306 36.89 -29.97 11.61
N VAL A 307 36.51 -29.61 12.83
CA VAL A 307 35.44 -28.68 13.14
C VAL A 307 35.90 -27.73 14.24
N ILE A 308 35.58 -26.45 14.08
CA ILE A 308 35.68 -25.46 15.15
C ILE A 308 34.41 -24.64 15.22
N ILE A 309 33.91 -24.41 16.44
CA ILE A 309 32.66 -23.69 16.69
C ILE A 309 32.95 -22.51 17.61
N PHE A 310 32.57 -21.31 17.16
CA PHE A 310 32.72 -20.06 17.90
C PHE A 310 31.38 -19.58 18.43
N ARG A 311 31.38 -19.02 19.65
CA ARG A 311 30.28 -18.18 20.13
C ARG A 311 30.67 -16.73 19.91
N VAL A 312 29.79 -15.99 19.24
CA VAL A 312 30.06 -14.64 18.76
C VAL A 312 28.93 -13.73 19.22
N SER A 313 29.27 -12.59 19.81
CA SER A 313 28.30 -11.54 20.09
C SER A 313 28.58 -10.31 19.24
N LEU A 314 27.60 -9.41 19.14
CA LEU A 314 27.84 -8.11 18.50
C LEU A 314 28.99 -7.36 19.21
N ASP A 315 29.59 -6.41 18.52
CA ASP A 315 30.47 -5.45 19.15
C ASP A 315 29.79 -4.78 20.38
N PRO A 316 30.48 -4.53 21.50
CA PRO A 316 29.88 -3.92 22.69
C PRO A 316 29.12 -2.61 22.42
N HIS A 317 29.60 -1.77 21.49
CA HIS A 317 28.91 -0.56 21.10
C HIS A 317 27.60 -0.87 20.35
N ALA A 318 27.65 -1.82 19.42
CA ALA A 318 26.46 -2.27 18.69
C ALA A 318 25.43 -2.96 19.61
N GLN A 319 25.88 -3.73 20.62
CA GLN A 319 24.99 -4.32 21.63
C GLN A 319 24.21 -3.25 22.40
N VAL A 320 24.90 -2.19 22.83
CA VAL A 320 24.27 -1.06 23.52
C VAL A 320 23.29 -0.35 22.59
N ALA A 321 23.68 -0.07 21.34
CA ALA A 321 22.81 0.60 20.37
C ALA A 321 21.54 -0.21 20.06
N VAL A 322 21.67 -1.51 19.79
CA VAL A 322 20.51 -2.40 19.56
C VAL A 322 19.65 -2.50 20.81
N GLY A 323 20.24 -2.64 22.00
CA GLY A 323 19.50 -2.73 23.25
C GLY A 323 18.66 -1.48 23.54
N ILE A 324 19.22 -0.28 23.29
CA ILE A 324 18.49 1.00 23.40
C ILE A 324 17.38 1.06 22.35
N LEU A 325 17.69 0.72 21.09
CA LEU A 325 16.72 0.74 20.01
C LEU A 325 15.52 -0.17 20.32
N ARG A 326 15.79 -1.41 20.77
CA ARG A 326 14.77 -2.38 21.20
C ARG A 326 13.94 -1.85 22.37
N ASN A 327 14.56 -1.20 23.35
CA ASN A 327 13.85 -0.57 24.46
C ASN A 327 12.81 0.45 23.96
N HIS A 328 13.17 1.32 23.02
CA HIS A 328 12.22 2.27 22.43
C HIS A 328 11.18 1.58 21.54
N LEU A 329 11.51 0.50 20.84
CA LEU A 329 10.55 -0.27 20.03
C LEU A 329 9.51 -1.03 20.87
N THR A 330 9.75 -1.24 22.17
CA THR A 330 8.75 -1.89 23.06
C THR A 330 7.42 -1.16 23.11
N GLN A 331 7.40 0.15 22.84
CA GLN A 331 6.17 0.95 22.77
C GLN A 331 5.24 0.52 21.62
N PHE A 332 5.78 -0.10 20.57
CA PHE A 332 5.02 -0.60 19.43
C PHE A 332 4.70 -2.09 19.55
N SER A 333 5.63 -2.88 20.10
CA SER A 333 5.41 -4.32 20.29
C SER A 333 6.19 -4.88 21.49
N PRO A 334 5.56 -5.69 22.35
CA PRO A 334 6.22 -6.28 23.52
C PRO A 334 7.32 -7.29 23.15
N HIS A 335 7.37 -7.77 21.90
CA HIS A 335 8.41 -8.72 21.44
C HIS A 335 9.84 -8.14 21.55
N PHE A 336 10.00 -6.83 21.46
CA PHE A 336 11.30 -6.16 21.59
C PHE A 336 11.84 -6.10 23.03
N LYS A 337 11.05 -6.54 24.03
CA LYS A 337 11.46 -6.52 25.44
C LYS A 337 12.65 -7.45 25.75
N SER A 338 12.76 -8.57 25.05
CA SER A 338 13.92 -9.45 25.21
C SER A 338 15.16 -8.76 24.63
N GLY A 339 16.29 -8.71 25.33
CA GLY A 339 17.50 -8.03 24.86
C GLY A 339 17.44 -6.50 24.86
N SER A 340 16.39 -5.87 25.42
CA SER A 340 16.33 -4.41 25.58
C SER A 340 17.22 -3.92 26.72
N LEU A 341 17.82 -2.75 26.57
CA LEU A 341 18.61 -2.07 27.61
C LEU A 341 17.93 -0.75 27.99
N ALA A 342 17.56 -0.61 29.26
CA ALA A 342 17.10 0.67 29.81
C ALA A 342 18.32 1.55 30.06
N VAL A 343 18.39 2.71 29.40
CA VAL A 343 19.53 3.65 29.54
C VAL A 343 19.02 5.07 29.75
N ASP A 344 19.57 5.76 30.75
CA ASP A 344 19.15 7.11 31.17
C ASP A 344 19.63 8.25 30.24
N ASN A 345 20.62 7.99 29.38
CA ASN A 345 21.29 8.99 28.53
C ASN A 345 20.79 9.01 27.07
N SER A 346 19.63 8.42 26.77
CA SER A 346 19.04 8.54 25.43
C SER A 346 18.68 10.00 25.10
N ASP A 347 18.58 10.33 23.82
CA ASP A 347 18.06 11.65 23.40
C ASP A 347 16.73 11.94 24.12
N PRO A 348 16.55 13.15 24.71
CA PRO A 348 15.34 13.51 25.42
C PRO A 348 14.05 13.27 24.63
N ILE A 349 14.08 13.39 23.29
CA ILE A 349 12.89 13.19 22.44
C ILE A 349 12.39 11.73 22.48
N LEU A 350 13.28 10.76 22.68
CA LEU A 350 12.94 9.33 22.73
C LEU A 350 12.33 8.91 24.06
N LYS A 351 12.45 9.75 25.10
CA LYS A 351 11.77 9.54 26.39
C LYS A 351 10.27 9.84 26.31
N ILE A 352 9.86 10.60 25.29
CA ILE A 352 8.46 10.89 25.00
C ILE A 352 7.91 9.76 24.12
N PRO A 353 6.80 9.10 24.50
CA PRO A 353 6.15 8.13 23.64
C PRO A 353 5.81 8.74 22.28
N PHE A 354 6.10 8.03 21.19
CA PHE A 354 5.88 8.52 19.84
C PHE A 354 4.40 8.89 19.60
N ALA A 355 3.47 8.14 20.21
CA ALA A 355 2.05 8.45 20.17
C ALA A 355 1.72 9.86 20.70
N SER A 356 2.47 10.37 21.70
CA SER A 356 2.29 11.72 22.25
C SER A 356 2.83 12.81 21.33
N ILE A 357 3.88 12.52 20.54
CA ILE A 357 4.36 13.42 19.48
C ILE A 357 3.34 13.43 18.34
N ALA A 358 2.93 12.24 17.90
CA ALA A 358 1.99 12.06 16.80
C ALA A 358 0.61 12.68 17.11
N SER A 359 0.13 12.64 18.36
CA SER A 359 -1.17 13.21 18.73
C SER A 359 -1.30 14.72 18.55
N LYS A 360 -0.18 15.45 18.39
CA LYS A 360 -0.19 16.90 18.11
C LYS A 360 -0.40 17.23 16.64
N LEU A 361 -0.26 16.24 15.75
CA LEU A 361 -0.33 16.43 14.31
C LEU A 361 -1.76 16.66 13.85
N THR A 362 -1.94 17.57 12.91
CA THR A 362 -3.19 17.72 12.16
C THR A 362 -3.24 16.74 10.98
N LEU A 363 -4.43 16.51 10.42
CA LEU A 363 -4.59 15.73 9.19
C LEU A 363 -3.80 16.32 8.00
N ALA A 364 -3.61 17.64 7.94
CA ALA A 364 -2.80 18.31 6.92
C ALA A 364 -1.28 18.05 7.09
N GLU A 365 -0.79 17.97 8.33
CA GLU A 365 0.60 17.58 8.59
C GLU A 365 0.83 16.10 8.33
N LEU A 366 -0.18 15.25 8.58
CA LEU A 366 -0.13 13.83 8.24
C LEU A 366 -0.03 13.58 6.73
N ASN A 367 -0.60 14.46 5.88
CA ASN A 367 -0.37 14.42 4.43
C ASN A 367 1.12 14.51 4.10
N GLN A 368 1.84 15.46 4.70
CA GLN A 368 3.27 15.68 4.47
C GLN A 368 4.14 14.53 4.98
N ILE A 369 3.76 13.94 6.12
CA ILE A 369 4.51 12.83 6.72
C ILE A 369 4.29 11.52 5.95
N LEU A 370 3.05 11.23 5.56
CA LEU A 370 2.66 9.92 5.02
C LEU A 370 2.76 9.86 3.49
N TYR A 371 2.40 10.92 2.76
CA TYR A 371 2.15 10.85 1.32
C TYR A 371 3.12 11.72 0.51
N ARG A 372 2.67 12.84 -0.06
CA ARG A 372 3.41 13.70 -1.01
C ARG A 372 3.94 12.94 -2.22
N CYS A 373 3.23 13.03 -3.34
CA CYS A 373 3.74 12.52 -4.60
C CYS A 373 4.91 13.37 -5.12
N GLU A 374 5.60 12.92 -6.18
CA GLU A 374 6.79 13.58 -6.73
C GLU A 374 6.60 15.08 -6.96
N SER A 375 5.55 15.46 -7.70
CA SER A 375 5.26 16.85 -8.05
C SER A 375 4.89 17.73 -6.85
N GLU A 376 4.32 17.13 -5.80
CA GLU A 376 4.04 17.80 -4.54
C GLU A 376 5.33 18.03 -3.73
N GLU A 377 6.19 17.04 -3.61
CA GLU A 377 7.45 17.15 -2.88
C GLU A 377 8.45 18.08 -3.60
N GLN A 378 8.45 18.09 -4.94
CA GLN A 378 9.24 19.02 -5.76
C GLN A 378 8.84 20.48 -5.55
N GLU A 379 7.55 20.78 -5.40
CA GLU A 379 7.08 22.15 -5.10
C GLU A 379 7.66 22.67 -3.77
N ASP A 380 7.95 21.76 -2.85
CA ASP A 380 8.58 22.08 -1.58
C ASP A 380 10.12 22.17 -1.66
N GLY A 381 10.72 21.75 -2.78
CA GLY A 381 12.17 21.72 -3.02
C GLY A 381 12.84 20.36 -2.80
N GLY A 382 12.06 19.28 -2.69
CA GLY A 382 12.55 17.90 -2.55
C GLY A 382 12.22 17.01 -3.75
N GLY A 383 12.01 15.72 -3.50
CA GLY A 383 11.61 14.70 -4.47
C GLY A 383 11.42 13.34 -3.80
N CYS A 384 10.81 12.38 -4.49
CA CYS A 384 10.70 11.01 -4.01
C CYS A 384 12.06 10.31 -4.11
N TYR A 385 12.35 9.45 -3.13
CA TYR A 385 13.60 8.68 -3.14
C TYR A 385 13.62 7.69 -4.31
N ASP A 386 14.71 7.69 -5.08
CA ASP A 386 14.98 6.71 -6.11
C ASP A 386 15.77 5.54 -5.55
N ILE A 387 15.20 4.33 -5.59
CA ILE A 387 15.87 3.13 -5.11
C ILE A 387 16.74 2.60 -6.26
N PRO A 388 18.08 2.55 -6.10
CA PRO A 388 18.98 2.12 -7.17
C PRO A 388 18.61 0.74 -7.71
N ASN A 389 18.69 0.57 -9.02
CA ASN A 389 18.36 -0.67 -9.74
C ASN A 389 16.91 -1.15 -9.57
N TRP A 390 15.98 -0.27 -9.19
CA TRP A 390 14.57 -0.60 -9.05
C TRP A 390 13.65 0.49 -9.59
N SER A 391 13.09 1.33 -8.71
CA SER A 391 12.18 2.41 -9.09
C SER A 391 12.10 3.48 -8.00
N SER A 392 11.63 4.66 -8.38
CA SER A 392 11.35 5.73 -7.44
C SER A 392 10.06 5.47 -6.66
N LEU A 393 10.05 5.87 -5.39
CA LEU A 393 8.87 5.75 -4.52
C LEU A 393 7.70 6.55 -5.11
N LYS A 394 6.47 6.03 -4.95
CA LYS A 394 5.26 6.75 -5.39
C LYS A 394 4.91 7.94 -4.48
N TYR A 395 5.37 7.86 -3.24
CA TYR A 395 5.25 8.89 -2.22
C TYR A 395 6.60 9.12 -1.56
N ALA A 396 6.94 10.37 -1.30
CA ALA A 396 8.12 10.75 -0.53
C ALA A 396 7.96 10.38 0.96
N GLY A 397 6.73 10.35 1.45
CA GLY A 397 6.36 9.99 2.81
C GLY A 397 6.39 8.50 3.13
N LEU A 398 6.09 8.19 4.38
CA LEU A 398 6.19 6.83 4.91
C LEU A 398 5.33 5.80 4.15
N GLN A 399 4.22 6.23 3.54
CA GLN A 399 3.39 5.36 2.69
C GLN A 399 4.20 4.76 1.54
N GLY A 400 5.08 5.54 0.91
CA GLY A 400 5.88 5.08 -0.24
C GLY A 400 6.74 3.89 0.15
N LEU A 401 7.42 3.99 1.28
CA LEU A 401 8.24 2.91 1.86
C LEU A 401 7.38 1.72 2.30
N MET A 402 6.25 1.98 2.97
CA MET A 402 5.33 0.92 3.40
C MET A 402 4.73 0.14 2.24
N SER A 403 4.48 0.78 1.10
CA SER A 403 3.99 0.10 -0.10
C SER A 403 5.01 -0.89 -0.65
N VAL A 404 6.31 -0.60 -0.60
CA VAL A 404 7.38 -1.55 -0.94
C VAL A 404 7.47 -2.67 0.10
N LEU A 405 7.51 -2.29 1.39
CA LEU A 405 7.64 -3.21 2.52
C LEU A 405 6.46 -4.19 2.62
N ALA A 406 5.26 -3.79 2.20
CA ALA A 406 4.09 -4.66 2.15
C ALA A 406 4.27 -5.87 1.20
N GLU A 407 5.13 -5.76 0.18
CA GLU A 407 5.45 -6.87 -0.71
C GLU A 407 6.64 -7.70 -0.21
N ILE A 408 7.72 -7.03 0.20
CA ILE A 408 8.99 -7.72 0.53
C ILE A 408 8.98 -8.36 1.93
N ARG A 409 8.29 -7.75 2.91
CA ARG A 409 8.27 -8.23 4.31
C ARG A 409 7.60 -9.60 4.46
N PRO A 410 6.39 -9.87 3.89
CA PRO A 410 5.74 -11.17 4.04
C PRO A 410 6.49 -12.32 3.36
N ARG A 411 7.26 -12.03 2.32
CA ARG A 411 8.12 -13.00 1.61
C ARG A 411 9.53 -13.10 2.18
N ASN A 412 9.85 -12.24 3.15
CA ASN A 412 11.20 -12.07 3.69
C ASN A 412 12.25 -11.90 2.58
N ASP A 413 11.92 -11.09 1.56
CA ASP A 413 12.79 -10.83 0.41
C ASP A 413 13.92 -9.87 0.78
N LEU A 414 14.91 -10.41 1.47
CA LEU A 414 16.12 -9.69 1.84
C LEU A 414 17.01 -9.39 0.63
N GLY A 415 16.79 -10.01 -0.52
CA GLY A 415 17.55 -9.78 -1.77
C GLY A 415 17.01 -8.62 -2.61
N HIS A 416 15.92 -7.98 -2.19
CA HIS A 416 15.36 -6.85 -2.90
C HIS A 416 16.31 -5.64 -2.92
N PRO A 417 16.38 -4.85 -4.02
CA PRO A 417 17.25 -3.65 -4.10
C PRO A 417 17.03 -2.62 -2.98
N PHE A 418 15.82 -2.60 -2.39
CA PHE A 418 15.51 -1.81 -1.19
C PHE A 418 16.40 -2.20 0.01
N CYS A 419 16.53 -3.50 0.28
CA CYS A 419 17.36 -4.03 1.35
C CYS A 419 18.84 -3.84 1.04
N ASP A 420 19.25 -4.03 -0.23
CA ASP A 420 20.61 -3.75 -0.68
C ASP A 420 21.00 -2.30 -0.46
N ASN A 421 20.12 -1.34 -0.78
CA ASN A 421 20.38 0.07 -0.57
C ASN A 421 20.62 0.38 0.92
N LEU A 422 19.78 -0.15 1.80
CA LEU A 422 19.91 0.02 3.26
C LEU A 422 21.18 -0.62 3.85
N ARG A 423 21.63 -1.74 3.27
CA ARG A 423 22.92 -2.35 3.65
C ARG A 423 24.10 -1.55 3.13
N SER A 424 23.96 -0.99 1.93
CA SER A 424 25.03 -0.28 1.22
C SER A 424 25.32 1.12 1.77
N GLY A 425 24.37 1.76 2.45
CA GLY A 425 24.60 3.07 3.09
C GLY A 425 23.38 3.68 3.76
N ASP A 426 23.56 4.89 4.29
CA ASP A 426 22.59 5.57 5.15
C ASP A 426 21.64 6.52 4.39
N TRP A 427 21.72 6.57 3.06
CA TRP A 427 21.02 7.58 2.24
C TRP A 427 19.50 7.55 2.42
N MET A 428 18.86 6.37 2.39
CA MET A 428 17.43 6.25 2.60
C MET A 428 17.04 6.59 4.06
N ILE A 429 17.88 6.22 5.01
CA ILE A 429 17.70 6.52 6.44
C ILE A 429 17.71 8.04 6.66
N ASP A 430 18.70 8.71 6.08
CA ASP A 430 18.86 10.17 6.14
C ASP A 430 17.76 10.90 5.38
N TYR A 431 17.36 10.40 4.21
CA TYR A 431 16.26 10.94 3.43
C TYR A 431 14.97 11.01 4.26
N VAL A 432 14.61 9.92 4.95
CA VAL A 432 13.35 9.83 5.73
C VAL A 432 13.30 10.87 6.85
N SER A 433 14.35 10.99 7.65
CA SER A 433 14.36 11.98 8.73
C SER A 433 14.60 13.40 8.22
N GLY A 434 15.50 13.57 7.25
CA GLY A 434 15.93 14.86 6.71
C GLY A 434 14.79 15.61 6.04
N ARG A 435 13.95 14.93 5.26
CA ARG A 435 12.78 15.55 4.59
C ARG A 435 11.74 16.09 5.55
N LEU A 436 11.65 15.53 6.77
CA LEU A 436 10.71 15.97 7.79
C LEU A 436 11.32 17.06 8.68
N ILE A 437 12.61 16.97 8.99
CA ILE A 437 13.35 17.99 9.75
C ILE A 437 13.43 19.31 8.98
N SER A 438 13.49 19.27 7.65
CA SER A 438 13.47 20.47 6.82
C SER A 438 12.14 21.22 6.85
N ARG A 439 11.08 20.62 7.42
CA ARG A 439 9.79 21.26 7.64
C ARG A 439 9.76 21.94 9.01
N SER A 440 8.79 22.82 9.23
CA SER A 440 8.60 23.51 10.51
C SER A 440 7.56 22.81 11.40
N GLY A 441 7.52 23.17 12.69
CA GLY A 441 6.48 22.73 13.63
C GLY A 441 6.56 21.26 14.05
N ASN A 442 5.39 20.62 14.19
CA ASN A 442 5.26 19.25 14.70
C ASN A 442 5.85 18.20 13.73
N ILE A 443 5.86 18.48 12.43
CA ILE A 443 6.47 17.60 11.42
C ILE A 443 7.97 17.44 11.70
N ALA A 444 8.65 18.53 12.07
CA ALA A 444 10.06 18.50 12.45
C ALA A 444 10.31 17.67 13.72
N GLU A 445 9.37 17.65 14.67
CA GLU A 445 9.47 16.79 15.87
C GLU A 445 9.45 15.31 15.49
N VAL A 446 8.58 14.90 14.56
CA VAL A 446 8.56 13.53 14.03
C VAL A 446 9.88 13.20 13.32
N GLY A 447 10.39 14.13 12.50
CA GLY A 447 11.69 13.97 11.85
C GLY A 447 12.85 13.83 12.83
N ARG A 448 12.88 14.64 13.89
CA ARG A 448 13.88 14.55 14.97
C ARG A 448 13.77 13.24 15.75
N TRP A 449 12.56 12.77 16.03
CA TRP A 449 12.36 11.48 16.69
C TRP A 449 12.89 10.32 15.82
N LEU A 450 12.59 10.34 14.52
CA LEU A 450 13.13 9.35 13.56
C LEU A 450 14.65 9.45 13.47
N GLN A 451 15.22 10.66 13.40
CA GLN A 451 16.67 10.87 13.41
C GLN A 451 17.33 10.30 14.66
N ALA A 452 16.72 10.48 15.84
CA ALA A 452 17.23 9.94 17.10
C ALA A 452 17.16 8.39 17.14
N MET A 453 16.09 7.77 16.61
CA MET A 453 16.04 6.31 16.43
C MET A 453 17.09 5.83 15.43
N PHE A 454 17.24 6.56 14.32
CA PHE A 454 18.20 6.24 13.26
C PHE A 454 19.65 6.44 13.67
N PHE A 455 19.94 7.33 14.62
CA PHE A 455 21.27 7.45 15.21
C PHE A 455 21.76 6.11 15.77
N TYR A 456 20.90 5.38 16.49
CA TYR A 456 21.23 4.04 16.99
C TYR A 456 21.19 2.99 15.88
N LEU A 457 20.26 3.08 14.93
CA LEU A 457 20.19 2.17 13.77
C LEU A 457 21.51 2.14 12.98
N LYS A 458 22.13 3.29 12.74
CA LYS A 458 23.40 3.39 11.99
C LYS A 458 24.61 2.80 12.71
N GLN A 459 24.46 2.47 14.00
CA GLN A 459 25.51 1.91 14.85
C GLN A 459 25.50 0.39 14.92
N ILE A 460 24.52 -0.25 14.28
CA ILE A 460 24.37 -1.71 14.26
C ILE A 460 24.95 -2.27 12.95
N PRO A 461 25.28 -3.57 12.89
CA PRO A 461 25.80 -4.19 11.68
C PRO A 461 24.85 -4.03 10.49
N ARG A 462 25.41 -3.79 9.30
CA ARG A 462 24.64 -3.51 8.07
C ARG A 462 23.60 -4.59 7.76
N TYR A 463 23.90 -5.86 7.99
CA TYR A 463 22.97 -6.96 7.75
C TYR A 463 21.70 -6.93 8.63
N LEU A 464 21.70 -6.20 9.76
CA LEU A 464 20.53 -6.00 10.63
C LEU A 464 19.75 -4.72 10.31
N ILE A 465 20.30 -3.80 9.50
CA ILE A 465 19.66 -2.51 9.24
C ILE A 465 18.28 -2.68 8.58
N PRO A 466 18.09 -3.52 7.54
CA PRO A 466 16.77 -3.65 6.91
C PRO A 466 15.66 -4.06 7.87
N CYS A 467 15.91 -5.02 8.78
CA CYS A 467 14.88 -5.50 9.71
C CYS A 467 14.52 -4.47 10.79
N TYR A 468 15.51 -3.73 11.30
CA TYR A 468 15.26 -2.68 12.30
C TYR A 468 14.73 -1.39 11.70
N PHE A 469 15.15 -1.03 10.48
CA PHE A 469 14.57 0.08 9.73
C PHE A 469 13.06 -0.15 9.53
N ASP A 470 12.69 -1.35 9.08
CA ASP A 470 11.29 -1.77 8.96
C ASP A 470 10.55 -1.69 10.30
N ALA A 471 11.12 -2.24 11.38
CA ALA A 471 10.51 -2.23 12.71
C ALA A 471 10.23 -0.82 13.25
N ILE A 472 11.13 0.14 13.01
CA ILE A 472 10.94 1.55 13.37
C ILE A 472 9.80 2.14 12.55
N LEU A 473 9.85 1.96 11.23
CA LEU A 473 8.90 2.61 10.33
C LEU A 473 7.50 2.05 10.46
N ILE A 474 7.32 0.73 10.61
CA ILE A 474 5.98 0.14 10.76
C ILE A 474 5.32 0.61 12.05
N GLY A 475 6.06 0.66 13.16
CA GLY A 475 5.53 1.13 14.44
C GLY A 475 5.14 2.61 14.39
N ALA A 476 5.97 3.45 13.78
CA ALA A 476 5.64 4.86 13.57
C ALA A 476 4.44 5.03 12.62
N TYR A 477 4.43 4.33 11.50
CA TYR A 477 3.38 4.41 10.49
C TYR A 477 2.02 3.98 11.04
N THR A 478 1.92 2.83 11.72
CA THR A 478 0.64 2.38 12.32
C THR A 478 0.13 3.36 13.37
N THR A 479 1.03 3.94 14.17
CA THR A 479 0.68 4.96 15.16
C THR A 479 0.12 6.23 14.48
N LEU A 480 0.72 6.66 13.37
CA LEU A 480 0.25 7.82 12.59
C LEU A 480 -1.12 7.55 11.94
N LEU A 481 -1.36 6.34 11.44
CA LEU A 481 -2.68 5.96 10.91
C LEU A 481 -3.75 5.99 12.01
N ASP A 482 -3.45 5.46 13.19
CA ASP A 482 -4.36 5.50 14.33
C ASP A 482 -4.69 6.93 14.76
N VAL A 483 -3.70 7.83 14.75
CA VAL A 483 -3.91 9.26 15.01
C VAL A 483 -4.79 9.90 13.94
N ALA A 484 -4.59 9.56 12.67
CA ALA A 484 -5.42 10.06 11.56
C ALA A 484 -6.89 9.68 11.78
N TRP A 485 -7.18 8.40 12.05
CA TRP A 485 -8.55 7.93 12.24
C TRP A 485 -9.20 8.49 13.49
N LYS A 486 -8.45 8.68 14.59
CA LYS A 486 -8.97 9.31 15.83
C LYS A 486 -9.42 10.75 15.63
N GLN A 487 -8.86 11.46 14.64
CA GLN A 487 -9.27 12.82 14.27
C GLN A 487 -10.45 12.87 13.30
N MET A 488 -10.83 11.73 12.71
CA MET A 488 -11.97 11.65 11.79
C MET A 488 -13.28 11.35 12.53
N SER A 489 -14.39 11.38 11.80
CA SER A 489 -15.74 11.12 12.32
C SER A 489 -15.89 9.75 12.97
N SER A 490 -16.94 9.59 13.80
CA SER A 490 -17.27 8.31 14.44
C SER A 490 -17.53 7.17 13.44
N PHE A 491 -18.02 7.50 12.24
CA PHE A 491 -18.21 6.56 11.14
C PHE A 491 -16.87 5.94 10.71
N VAL A 492 -15.81 6.73 10.64
CA VAL A 492 -14.46 6.23 10.31
C VAL A 492 -13.86 5.47 11.48
N GLN A 493 -13.93 6.02 12.69
CA GLN A 493 -13.33 5.41 13.88
C GLN A 493 -13.85 3.99 14.14
N ASN A 494 -15.17 3.81 14.00
CA ASN A 494 -15.87 2.54 14.20
C ASN A 494 -16.09 1.76 12.89
N GLY A 495 -15.58 2.28 11.77
CA GLY A 495 -15.75 1.69 10.45
C GLY A 495 -14.92 0.42 10.26
N SER A 496 -15.25 -0.33 9.21
CA SER A 496 -14.48 -1.49 8.78
C SER A 496 -13.06 -1.10 8.33
N THR A 497 -12.18 -2.09 8.16
CA THR A 497 -10.84 -1.87 7.56
C THR A 497 -10.92 -1.14 6.23
N PHE A 498 -11.94 -1.44 5.40
CA PHE A 498 -12.12 -0.75 4.13
C PHE A 498 -12.50 0.71 4.32
N VAL A 499 -13.44 1.04 5.22
CA VAL A 499 -13.79 2.44 5.54
C VAL A 499 -12.57 3.21 6.01
N LYS A 500 -11.79 2.62 6.93
CA LYS A 500 -10.57 3.24 7.47
C LYS A 500 -9.51 3.47 6.39
N HIS A 501 -9.24 2.47 5.55
CA HIS A 501 -8.24 2.62 4.49
C HIS A 501 -8.71 3.61 3.41
N LEU A 502 -9.98 3.58 3.03
CA LEU A 502 -10.54 4.50 2.04
C LEU A 502 -10.57 5.94 2.57
N SER A 503 -10.86 6.15 3.85
CA SER A 503 -10.87 7.50 4.46
C SER A 503 -9.49 8.15 4.48
N LEU A 504 -8.39 7.37 4.45
CA LEU A 504 -7.04 7.92 4.32
C LEU A 504 -6.82 8.62 2.96
N GLY A 505 -7.64 8.34 1.95
CA GLY A 505 -7.68 9.13 0.72
C GLY A 505 -8.02 10.60 0.97
N SER A 506 -8.77 10.92 2.04
CA SER A 506 -8.93 12.31 2.50
C SER A 506 -7.58 12.94 2.88
N VAL A 507 -6.72 12.21 3.57
CA VAL A 507 -5.38 12.69 3.94
C VAL A 507 -4.47 12.78 2.72
N GLN A 508 -4.61 11.87 1.74
CA GLN A 508 -3.85 11.93 0.48
C GLN A 508 -4.17 13.20 -0.32
N MET A 509 -5.45 13.51 -0.50
CA MET A 509 -5.89 14.58 -1.41
C MET A 509 -5.88 15.97 -0.78
N CYS A 510 -6.09 16.05 0.53
CA CYS A 510 -6.20 17.31 1.26
C CYS A 510 -4.88 17.64 1.96
N GLY A 511 -4.10 18.53 1.36
CA GLY A 511 -2.79 18.96 1.84
C GLY A 511 -2.61 20.47 1.81
N VAL A 512 -1.47 20.93 2.33
CA VAL A 512 -1.03 22.33 2.30
C VAL A 512 0.33 22.35 1.61
N GLY A 513 0.42 23.01 0.45
CA GLY A 513 1.67 23.16 -0.28
C GLY A 513 2.52 24.33 0.20
N LYS A 514 3.72 24.48 -0.38
CA LYS A 514 4.56 25.67 -0.19
C LYS A 514 3.88 26.95 -0.66
N PHE A 515 3.07 26.89 -1.71
CA PHE A 515 2.27 28.01 -2.20
C PHE A 515 0.78 27.78 -1.92
N PRO A 516 0.03 28.80 -1.46
CA PRO A 516 -1.42 28.67 -1.30
C PRO A 516 -2.10 28.37 -2.64
N SER A 517 -2.91 27.30 -2.70
CA SER A 517 -3.68 26.97 -3.91
C SER A 517 -5.08 27.61 -3.92
N LEU A 518 -5.52 28.11 -2.77
CA LEU A 518 -6.82 28.76 -2.60
C LEU A 518 -6.64 30.29 -2.51
N PRO A 519 -7.60 31.08 -3.04
CA PRO A 519 -7.63 32.52 -2.78
C PRO A 519 -7.75 32.82 -1.29
N LEU A 520 -7.27 34.01 -0.89
CA LEU A 520 -7.36 34.46 0.49
C LEU A 520 -8.82 34.62 0.94
N LEU A 521 -9.12 34.06 2.10
CA LEU A 521 -10.41 34.20 2.77
C LEU A 521 -10.55 35.56 3.45
N SER A 522 -11.79 35.95 3.76
CA SER A 522 -12.07 37.18 4.50
C SER A 522 -11.26 37.25 5.81
N PRO A 523 -10.57 38.37 6.09
CA PRO A 523 -9.87 38.59 7.36
C PRO A 523 -10.80 38.57 8.58
N SER A 524 -12.12 38.74 8.39
CA SER A 524 -13.12 38.68 9.46
C SER A 524 -13.55 37.25 9.82
N LEU A 525 -13.11 36.23 9.07
CA LEU A 525 -13.39 34.83 9.42
C LEU A 525 -12.52 34.37 10.59
N LEU A 526 -13.16 33.70 11.54
CA LEU A 526 -12.49 33.04 12.66
C LEU A 526 -11.93 31.68 12.24
N ASP A 527 -10.91 31.22 12.96
CA ASP A 527 -10.31 29.88 12.82
C ASP A 527 -9.77 29.58 11.41
N VAL A 528 -9.31 30.60 10.68
CA VAL A 528 -8.57 30.43 9.43
C VAL A 528 -7.12 30.08 9.77
N PRO A 529 -6.60 28.91 9.34
CA PRO A 529 -5.22 28.52 9.61
C PRO A 529 -4.23 29.52 8.97
N CYS A 530 -3.22 29.91 9.74
CA CYS A 530 -2.13 30.74 9.25
C CYS A 530 -0.78 30.16 9.63
N ARG A 531 0.24 30.43 8.80
CA ARG A 531 1.64 30.15 9.09
C ARG A 531 2.50 31.39 8.88
N LEU A 532 3.71 31.36 9.43
CA LEU A 532 4.73 32.35 9.13
C LEU A 532 5.47 31.92 7.86
N ASN A 533 5.44 32.73 6.81
CA ASN A 533 6.17 32.45 5.59
C ASN A 533 7.68 32.55 5.85
N GLU A 534 8.43 31.51 5.50
CA GLU A 534 9.86 31.44 5.80
C GLU A 534 10.69 32.45 4.99
N ILE A 535 10.21 32.85 3.82
CA ILE A 535 10.86 33.78 2.89
C ILE A 535 10.47 35.22 3.23
N THR A 536 9.17 35.53 3.26
CA THR A 536 8.70 36.92 3.46
C THR A 536 8.67 37.33 4.91
N LYS A 537 8.71 36.37 5.86
CA LYS A 537 8.52 36.59 7.30
C LYS A 537 7.16 37.20 7.66
N GLU A 538 6.18 37.13 6.76
CA GLU A 538 4.82 37.61 6.99
C GLU A 538 3.89 36.44 7.35
N LYS A 539 2.80 36.76 8.05
CA LYS A 539 1.76 35.79 8.37
C LYS A 539 0.84 35.61 7.17
N GLU A 540 0.75 34.40 6.64
CA GLU A 540 -0.09 34.06 5.49
C GLU A 540 -1.13 32.98 5.85
N GLN A 541 -2.27 32.98 5.17
CA GLN A 541 -3.26 31.91 5.32
C GLN A 541 -2.72 30.62 4.70
N CYS A 542 -2.85 29.50 5.40
CA CYS A 542 -2.38 28.18 4.98
C CYS A 542 -3.52 27.16 4.97
N CYS A 543 -4.60 27.51 4.27
CA CYS A 543 -5.76 26.65 4.14
C CYS A 543 -5.43 25.37 3.37
N VAL A 544 -6.02 24.26 3.82
CA VAL A 544 -5.98 22.97 3.12
C VAL A 544 -6.69 23.09 1.77
N SER A 545 -6.07 22.55 0.73
CA SER A 545 -6.63 22.48 -0.62
C SER A 545 -6.73 21.03 -1.09
N VAL A 546 -7.73 20.76 -1.93
CA VAL A 546 -8.00 19.43 -2.49
C VAL A 546 -7.30 19.30 -3.84
N ALA A 547 -6.42 18.30 -3.97
CA ALA A 547 -5.95 17.82 -5.25
C ALA A 547 -7.06 17.01 -5.93
N ALA A 548 -7.26 17.18 -7.24
CA ALA A 548 -8.19 16.32 -7.98
C ALA A 548 -7.67 14.86 -8.04
N GLY A 549 -6.35 14.71 -8.19
CA GLY A 549 -5.73 13.43 -8.50
C GLY A 549 -4.22 13.40 -8.38
N LEU A 550 -3.67 12.27 -7.94
CA LEU A 550 -2.22 12.06 -7.91
C LEU A 550 -1.79 11.04 -8.99
N PRO A 551 -0.68 11.30 -9.70
CA PRO A 551 0.21 12.47 -9.55
C PRO A 551 -0.18 13.69 -10.39
N HIS A 552 -1.03 13.54 -11.42
CA HIS A 552 -1.14 14.54 -12.50
C HIS A 552 -1.78 15.88 -12.08
N PHE A 553 -2.68 15.90 -11.09
CA PHE A 553 -3.46 17.08 -10.69
C PHE A 553 -3.21 17.42 -9.21
N SER A 554 -1.94 17.57 -8.86
CA SER A 554 -1.48 17.58 -7.47
C SER A 554 -0.78 18.87 -7.04
N SER A 555 -0.22 19.66 -7.95
CA SER A 555 0.53 20.87 -7.59
C SER A 555 0.29 22.05 -8.54
N GLY A 556 0.68 23.24 -8.11
CA GLY A 556 0.52 24.48 -8.87
C GLY A 556 -0.93 24.77 -9.30
N LEU A 557 -1.06 25.36 -10.50
CA LEU A 557 -2.36 25.76 -11.05
C LEU A 557 -3.32 24.59 -11.24
N PHE A 558 -2.81 23.38 -11.51
CA PHE A 558 -3.59 22.19 -11.83
C PHE A 558 -4.04 21.38 -10.60
N ARG A 559 -3.78 21.86 -9.38
CA ARG A 559 -4.19 21.15 -8.16
C ARG A 559 -5.70 21.19 -7.95
N CYS A 560 -6.30 22.38 -8.00
CA CYS A 560 -7.69 22.59 -7.58
C CYS A 560 -8.63 22.79 -8.77
N TRP A 561 -9.55 21.85 -8.93
CA TRP A 561 -10.63 21.89 -9.91
C TRP A 561 -11.97 21.97 -9.20
N GLY A 562 -12.79 22.99 -9.48
CA GLY A 562 -14.06 23.23 -8.80
C GLY A 562 -15.00 22.05 -8.90
N ARG A 563 -15.10 21.44 -10.08
CA ARG A 563 -15.89 20.22 -10.28
C ARG A 563 -15.45 19.09 -9.37
N ASP A 564 -14.21 18.65 -9.49
CA ASP A 564 -13.66 17.53 -8.70
C ASP A 564 -13.74 17.81 -7.20
N THR A 565 -13.42 19.03 -6.80
CA THR A 565 -13.48 19.48 -5.41
C THR A 565 -14.89 19.31 -4.85
N PHE A 566 -15.92 19.79 -5.54
CA PHE A 566 -17.30 19.75 -5.04
C PHE A 566 -18.02 18.42 -5.30
N ILE A 567 -17.51 17.57 -6.19
CA ILE A 567 -17.95 16.16 -6.21
C ILE A 567 -17.34 15.41 -5.02
N ALA A 568 -16.09 15.69 -4.66
CA ALA A 568 -15.38 14.96 -3.61
C ALA A 568 -15.68 15.45 -2.18
N LEU A 569 -16.00 16.73 -2.00
CA LEU A 569 -16.06 17.40 -0.68
C LEU A 569 -16.97 16.66 0.32
N ARG A 570 -18.14 16.17 -0.10
CA ARG A 570 -19.04 15.42 0.80
C ARG A 570 -18.33 14.18 1.36
N GLY A 571 -17.79 13.32 0.51
CA GLY A 571 -17.07 12.12 0.94
C GLY A 571 -15.80 12.41 1.73
N ILE A 572 -14.84 13.14 1.15
CA ILE A 572 -13.50 13.25 1.77
C ILE A 572 -13.41 14.32 2.87
N LEU A 573 -14.37 15.23 3.01
CA LEU A 573 -14.34 16.26 4.06
C LEU A 573 -15.54 16.18 5.02
N LEU A 574 -16.78 16.00 4.53
CA LEU A 574 -17.94 15.96 5.44
C LEU A 574 -18.09 14.61 6.14
N VAL A 575 -18.08 13.49 5.40
CA VAL A 575 -18.20 12.14 5.98
C VAL A 575 -17.03 11.83 6.92
N THR A 576 -15.84 12.38 6.64
CA THR A 576 -14.65 12.23 7.49
C THR A 576 -14.59 13.19 8.68
N GLY A 577 -15.47 14.19 8.76
CA GLY A 577 -15.53 15.14 9.89
C GLY A 577 -14.64 16.38 9.78
N ARG A 578 -14.07 16.67 8.61
CA ARG A 578 -13.17 17.81 8.34
C ARG A 578 -13.95 19.09 7.99
N TYR A 579 -14.86 19.49 8.88
CA TYR A 579 -15.84 20.56 8.61
C TYR A 579 -15.20 21.94 8.40
N LEU A 580 -14.19 22.29 9.20
CA LEU A 580 -13.51 23.59 9.09
C LEU A 580 -12.87 23.81 7.71
N GLU A 581 -12.23 22.76 7.20
CA GLU A 581 -11.61 22.79 5.87
C GLU A 581 -12.66 22.86 4.76
N ALA A 582 -13.75 22.09 4.88
CA ALA A 582 -14.88 22.17 3.95
C ALA A 582 -15.46 23.60 3.88
N ARG A 583 -15.68 24.25 5.03
CA ARG A 583 -16.14 25.64 5.11
C ARG A 583 -15.19 26.57 4.34
N ASN A 584 -13.89 26.47 4.64
CA ASN A 584 -12.88 27.34 4.05
C ASN A 584 -12.80 27.16 2.52
N ILE A 585 -12.87 25.93 2.02
CA ILE A 585 -12.89 25.65 0.57
C ILE A 585 -14.15 26.23 -0.08
N ILE A 586 -15.33 26.02 0.51
CA ILE A 586 -16.60 26.57 0.01
C ILE A 586 -16.52 28.09 -0.14
N LEU A 587 -16.03 28.78 0.89
CA LEU A 587 -15.92 30.24 0.92
C LEU A 587 -14.83 30.77 -0.02
N ALA A 588 -13.73 30.03 -0.19
CA ALA A 588 -12.65 30.40 -1.11
C ALA A 588 -13.15 30.42 -2.56
N PHE A 589 -13.86 29.37 -3.00
CA PHE A 589 -14.48 29.35 -4.33
C PHE A 589 -15.65 30.36 -4.45
N ALA A 590 -16.38 30.63 -3.37
CA ALA A 590 -17.40 31.68 -3.36
C ALA A 590 -16.80 33.07 -3.67
N GLY A 591 -15.58 33.33 -3.17
CA GLY A 591 -14.85 34.57 -3.43
C GLY A 591 -14.51 34.79 -4.89
N THR A 592 -14.37 33.70 -5.67
CA THR A 592 -14.05 33.76 -7.10
C THR A 592 -15.28 33.82 -7.99
N LEU A 593 -16.50 33.56 -7.49
CA LEU A 593 -17.72 33.55 -8.31
C LEU A 593 -17.77 34.73 -9.30
N ARG A 594 -17.93 34.43 -10.60
CA ARG A 594 -18.00 35.41 -11.68
C ARG A 594 -18.96 34.92 -12.77
N HIS A 595 -19.66 35.83 -13.44
CA HIS A 595 -20.71 35.51 -14.42
C HIS A 595 -21.87 34.67 -13.86
N GLY A 596 -21.99 34.56 -12.52
CA GLY A 596 -22.89 33.60 -11.87
C GLY A 596 -22.37 32.16 -11.86
N LEU A 597 -21.09 31.91 -12.18
CA LEU A 597 -20.46 30.60 -12.27
C LEU A 597 -19.28 30.47 -11.28
N ILE A 598 -19.05 29.24 -10.84
CA ILE A 598 -17.83 28.82 -10.13
C ILE A 598 -16.84 28.31 -11.18
N PRO A 599 -15.54 28.64 -11.09
CA PRO A 599 -14.57 28.24 -12.10
C PRO A 599 -14.26 26.73 -12.04
N ASN A 600 -13.86 26.15 -13.17
CA ASN A 600 -13.35 24.78 -13.21
C ASN A 600 -11.92 24.78 -12.68
N LEU A 601 -10.97 25.29 -13.45
CA LEU A 601 -9.63 25.54 -12.96
C LEU A 601 -9.66 26.72 -11.99
N LEU A 602 -9.28 26.52 -10.73
CA LEU A 602 -9.29 27.62 -9.74
C LEU A 602 -8.13 28.59 -9.96
N GLY A 603 -6.89 28.07 -10.09
CA GLY A 603 -5.68 28.88 -10.29
C GLY A 603 -5.58 30.08 -9.34
N GLU A 604 -5.73 29.83 -8.02
CA GLU A 604 -5.74 30.86 -6.95
C GLU A 604 -6.84 31.93 -7.09
N GLY A 605 -7.78 31.76 -8.02
CA GLY A 605 -8.80 32.74 -8.38
C GLY A 605 -8.37 33.71 -9.47
N THR A 606 -7.07 34.01 -9.61
CA THR A 606 -6.54 34.97 -10.60
C THR A 606 -6.44 34.37 -12.00
N TYR A 607 -6.04 33.11 -12.10
CA TYR A 607 -5.95 32.34 -13.35
C TYR A 607 -7.18 31.44 -13.58
N ALA A 608 -8.27 31.74 -12.88
CA ALA A 608 -9.49 30.96 -12.90
C ALA A 608 -10.12 30.88 -14.30
N ARG A 609 -10.50 29.67 -14.73
CA ARG A 609 -11.23 29.44 -16.00
C ARG A 609 -12.70 29.11 -15.75
N TYR A 610 -13.58 29.84 -16.44
CA TYR A 610 -15.05 29.72 -16.32
C TYR A 610 -15.63 29.03 -17.54
N ASN A 611 -15.05 27.88 -17.89
CA ASN A 611 -15.46 27.05 -19.03
C ASN A 611 -16.40 25.90 -18.64
N CYS A 612 -16.69 25.72 -17.35
CA CYS A 612 -17.64 24.74 -16.84
C CYS A 612 -18.98 25.37 -16.45
N ARG A 613 -20.07 24.63 -16.65
CA ARG A 613 -21.43 25.00 -16.24
C ARG A 613 -21.92 24.21 -15.04
N ASP A 614 -21.30 23.07 -14.75
CA ASP A 614 -21.70 22.14 -13.69
C ASP A 614 -21.12 22.46 -12.31
N ALA A 615 -19.89 22.99 -12.24
CA ALA A 615 -19.19 23.22 -10.96
C ALA A 615 -19.99 24.09 -9.96
N VAL A 616 -20.74 25.09 -10.44
CA VAL A 616 -21.58 25.93 -9.58
C VAL A 616 -22.72 25.16 -8.92
N TRP A 617 -23.28 24.17 -9.61
CA TRP A 617 -24.37 23.35 -9.08
C TRP A 617 -23.84 22.32 -8.08
N TRP A 618 -22.64 21.78 -8.32
CA TRP A 618 -21.93 20.97 -7.34
C TRP A 618 -21.57 21.77 -6.08
N TRP A 619 -21.13 23.01 -6.23
CA TRP A 619 -20.85 23.91 -5.12
C TRP A 619 -22.11 24.17 -4.28
N LEU A 620 -23.26 24.46 -4.91
CA LEU A 620 -24.53 24.60 -4.21
C LEU A 620 -24.97 23.32 -3.48
N GLN A 621 -24.81 22.16 -4.13
CA GLN A 621 -25.10 20.86 -3.51
C GLN A 621 -24.23 20.61 -2.28
N CYS A 622 -22.94 20.94 -2.36
CA CYS A 622 -22.01 20.85 -1.23
C CYS A 622 -22.38 21.77 -0.07
N ILE A 623 -22.84 22.99 -0.33
CA ILE A 623 -23.31 23.90 0.73
C ILE A 623 -24.56 23.31 1.40
N GLN A 624 -25.50 22.79 0.62
CA GLN A 624 -26.66 22.09 1.17
C GLN A 624 -26.24 20.91 2.06
N ASP A 625 -25.30 20.09 1.60
CA ASP A 625 -24.81 18.94 2.36
C ASP A 625 -24.06 19.38 3.62
N TYR A 626 -23.26 20.44 3.55
CA TYR A 626 -22.63 21.08 4.72
C TYR A 626 -23.68 21.52 5.73
N CYS A 627 -24.71 22.25 5.29
CA CYS A 627 -25.78 22.71 6.18
C CYS A 627 -26.56 21.58 6.86
N LYS A 628 -26.65 20.40 6.22
CA LYS A 628 -27.32 19.22 6.76
C LYS A 628 -26.44 18.39 7.71
N MET A 629 -25.16 18.23 7.39
CA MET A 629 -24.26 17.30 8.07
C MET A 629 -23.49 17.95 9.22
N VAL A 630 -23.16 19.24 9.11
CA VAL A 630 -22.34 19.94 10.10
C VAL A 630 -23.22 20.46 11.24
N PRO A 631 -22.83 20.26 12.51
CA PRO A 631 -23.50 20.90 13.64
C PRO A 631 -23.53 22.43 13.47
N ASN A 632 -24.70 23.05 13.61
CA ASN A 632 -24.93 24.47 13.30
C ASN A 632 -24.52 24.86 11.87
N GLY A 633 -24.57 23.93 10.92
CA GLY A 633 -24.09 24.12 9.56
C GLY A 633 -24.77 25.25 8.77
N LEU A 634 -25.93 25.73 9.21
CA LEU A 634 -26.62 26.87 8.60
C LEU A 634 -25.89 28.21 8.82
N ASP A 635 -25.00 28.29 9.83
CA ASP A 635 -24.24 29.51 10.11
C ASP A 635 -23.30 29.89 8.96
N ILE A 636 -22.89 28.92 8.13
CA ILE A 636 -22.07 29.16 6.94
C ILE A 636 -22.72 30.18 5.98
N LEU A 637 -24.06 30.23 5.93
CA LEU A 637 -24.79 31.16 5.06
C LEU A 637 -24.49 32.62 5.40
N LYS A 638 -24.14 32.91 6.66
CA LYS A 638 -23.82 34.25 7.16
C LYS A 638 -22.32 34.54 7.16
N CYS A 639 -21.47 33.54 6.89
CA CYS A 639 -20.03 33.75 6.83
C CYS A 639 -19.67 34.77 5.74
N PRO A 640 -18.73 35.71 6.02
CA PRO A 640 -18.30 36.68 5.03
C PRO A 640 -17.47 35.99 3.95
N VAL A 641 -17.87 36.22 2.70
CA VAL A 641 -17.15 35.87 1.49
C VAL A 641 -16.47 37.12 0.97
N SER A 642 -15.15 37.06 0.81
CA SER A 642 -14.40 38.14 0.21
C SER A 642 -14.49 38.06 -1.31
N ARG A 643 -15.21 39.01 -1.93
CA ARG A 643 -15.45 39.02 -3.37
C ARG A 643 -14.22 39.54 -4.10
N MET A 644 -13.52 38.61 -4.73
CA MET A 644 -12.37 38.91 -5.59
C MET A 644 -12.81 39.66 -6.85
N TYR A 645 -14.00 39.33 -7.38
CA TYR A 645 -14.58 39.98 -8.55
C TYR A 645 -15.96 40.57 -8.21
N PRO A 646 -16.06 41.84 -7.77
CA PRO A 646 -17.36 42.48 -7.50
C PRO A 646 -18.27 42.59 -8.74
N THR A 647 -17.67 42.71 -9.92
CA THR A 647 -18.40 42.69 -11.21
C THR A 647 -17.66 41.81 -12.20
N ASP A 648 -18.37 41.38 -13.25
CA ASP A 648 -17.82 40.47 -14.27
C ASP A 648 -16.55 41.01 -14.96
N ASP A 649 -16.44 42.34 -15.09
CA ASP A 649 -15.32 43.02 -15.75
C ASP A 649 -14.27 43.59 -14.78
N SER A 650 -14.42 43.38 -13.47
CA SER A 650 -13.51 43.97 -12.49
C SER A 650 -12.11 43.32 -12.52
N ALA A 651 -11.11 44.09 -12.07
CA ALA A 651 -9.84 43.51 -11.64
C ALA A 651 -10.03 42.69 -10.35
N PRO A 652 -9.15 41.70 -10.07
CA PRO A 652 -9.18 40.99 -8.80
C PRO A 652 -8.86 41.95 -7.64
N LEU A 653 -9.71 41.96 -6.61
CA LEU A 653 -9.52 42.78 -5.41
C LEU A 653 -8.83 42.00 -4.28
N PRO A 654 -8.05 42.67 -3.41
CA PRO A 654 -7.52 42.07 -2.19
C PRO A 654 -8.62 41.62 -1.23
N ALA A 655 -8.34 40.57 -0.44
CA ALA A 655 -9.26 40.10 0.58
C ALA A 655 -9.57 41.19 1.63
N GLY A 656 -10.83 41.26 2.06
CA GLY A 656 -11.39 42.26 2.94
C GLY A 656 -11.86 43.55 2.26
N THR A 657 -11.62 43.72 0.95
CA THR A 657 -12.04 44.94 0.22
C THR A 657 -13.56 45.01 0.04
N LEU A 658 -14.18 43.88 -0.31
CA LEU A 658 -15.63 43.75 -0.40
C LEU A 658 -16.04 42.39 0.16
N ASP A 659 -16.58 42.40 1.37
CA ASP A 659 -17.11 41.21 2.01
C ASP A 659 -18.64 41.23 1.98
N GLN A 660 -19.23 40.08 1.63
CA GLN A 660 -20.68 39.89 1.69
C GLN A 660 -21.01 38.51 2.27
N PRO A 661 -22.17 38.32 2.91
CA PRO A 661 -22.59 37.01 3.38
C PRO A 661 -22.69 35.99 2.24
N LEU A 662 -22.37 34.73 2.52
CA LEU A 662 -22.49 33.63 1.54
C LEU A 662 -23.88 33.54 0.89
N PHE A 663 -24.96 33.80 1.64
CA PHE A 663 -26.32 33.75 1.09
C PHE A 663 -26.55 34.77 -0.05
N GLU A 664 -25.85 35.92 -0.06
CA GLU A 664 -25.90 36.90 -1.15
C GLU A 664 -25.24 36.33 -2.41
N VAL A 665 -24.11 35.64 -2.26
CA VAL A 665 -23.39 34.98 -3.36
C VAL A 665 -24.25 33.86 -3.96
N ILE A 666 -24.93 33.09 -3.12
CA ILE A 666 -25.90 32.07 -3.57
C ILE A 666 -27.05 32.72 -4.34
N GLN A 667 -27.63 33.81 -3.82
CA GLN A 667 -28.70 34.52 -4.52
C GLN A 667 -28.21 35.08 -5.87
N GLU A 668 -26.99 35.60 -5.95
CA GLU A 668 -26.37 36.07 -7.19
C GLU A 668 -26.35 34.96 -8.25
N VAL A 669 -25.93 33.74 -7.89
CA VAL A 669 -25.93 32.57 -8.79
C VAL A 669 -27.33 32.32 -9.35
N MET A 670 -28.33 32.22 -8.48
CA MET A 670 -29.71 31.92 -8.88
C MET A 670 -30.27 33.03 -9.78
N GLN A 671 -29.97 34.28 -9.43
CA GLN A 671 -30.39 35.47 -10.15
C GLN A 671 -29.78 35.56 -11.55
N ARG A 672 -28.46 35.27 -11.68
CA ARG A 672 -27.72 35.31 -12.95
C ARG A 672 -28.20 34.21 -13.90
N HIS A 673 -28.40 32.99 -13.41
CA HIS A 673 -28.91 31.88 -14.24
C HIS A 673 -30.33 32.14 -14.74
N MET A 674 -31.24 32.62 -13.87
CA MET A 674 -32.58 32.98 -14.32
C MET A 674 -32.52 34.17 -15.29
N GLN A 675 -31.64 35.15 -15.07
CA GLN A 675 -31.50 36.30 -15.99
C GLN A 675 -30.99 35.88 -17.37
N GLY A 676 -30.13 34.86 -17.42
CA GLY A 676 -29.37 34.48 -18.61
C GLY A 676 -27.93 34.97 -18.50
N ILE A 677 -27.01 34.05 -18.77
CA ILE A 677 -25.57 34.24 -18.76
C ILE A 677 -25.10 34.14 -20.21
N GLN A 678 -24.42 35.17 -20.67
CA GLN A 678 -23.75 35.19 -21.96
C GLN A 678 -22.48 36.02 -21.82
N PHE A 679 -21.34 35.41 -22.07
CA PHE A 679 -20.05 36.09 -22.06
C PHE A 679 -19.06 35.36 -22.97
N ARG A 680 -17.96 36.02 -23.27
CA ARG A 680 -16.79 35.40 -23.90
C ARG A 680 -15.71 35.20 -22.85
N GLU A 681 -15.09 34.03 -22.79
CA GLU A 681 -14.02 33.76 -21.83
C GLU A 681 -12.95 34.85 -21.87
N ARG A 682 -12.58 35.36 -20.68
CA ARG A 682 -11.53 36.36 -20.55
C ARG A 682 -10.22 35.78 -21.08
N ASN A 683 -9.51 36.56 -21.89
CA ASN A 683 -8.29 36.13 -22.57
C ASN A 683 -8.53 34.94 -23.54
N ALA A 684 -9.71 34.84 -24.18
CA ALA A 684 -9.99 33.86 -25.23
C ALA A 684 -8.89 33.81 -26.32
N GLY A 685 -8.53 32.60 -26.74
CA GLY A 685 -7.50 32.33 -27.74
C GLY A 685 -6.52 31.24 -27.31
N PRO A 686 -5.50 30.95 -28.14
CA PRO A 686 -4.56 29.85 -27.96
C PRO A 686 -3.80 29.86 -26.63
N GLN A 687 -3.70 31.01 -25.97
CA GLN A 687 -3.03 31.21 -24.69
C GLN A 687 -3.74 30.55 -23.50
N ILE A 688 -5.08 30.41 -23.56
CA ILE A 688 -5.84 29.69 -22.51
C ILE A 688 -6.31 28.32 -22.99
N ASP A 689 -6.51 28.14 -24.30
CA ASP A 689 -6.84 26.85 -24.89
C ASP A 689 -6.35 26.78 -26.34
N ARG A 690 -5.37 25.91 -26.60
CA ARG A 690 -4.70 25.79 -27.90
C ARG A 690 -5.50 24.99 -28.94
N ASN A 691 -6.54 24.27 -28.50
CA ASN A 691 -7.26 23.30 -29.31
C ASN A 691 -8.67 23.79 -29.63
N MET A 692 -9.33 24.48 -28.70
CA MET A 692 -10.69 24.99 -28.84
C MET A 692 -10.85 25.97 -30.01
N LYS A 693 -11.97 25.88 -30.72
CA LYS A 693 -12.36 26.85 -31.77
C LYS A 693 -12.81 28.18 -31.16
N ASP A 694 -12.78 29.25 -31.96
CA ASP A 694 -13.13 30.60 -31.50
C ASP A 694 -14.54 30.67 -30.87
N GLU A 695 -15.50 29.96 -31.45
CA GLU A 695 -16.87 29.90 -31.00
C GLU A 695 -17.03 29.19 -29.65
N GLY A 696 -16.10 28.28 -29.31
CA GLY A 696 -16.11 27.52 -28.05
C GLY A 696 -15.89 28.39 -26.82
N PHE A 697 -15.23 29.54 -26.99
CA PHE A 697 -14.99 30.52 -25.92
C PHE A 697 -16.24 31.36 -25.57
N ASN A 698 -17.30 31.29 -26.37
CA ASN A 698 -18.55 31.99 -26.10
C ASN A 698 -19.45 31.11 -25.22
N ILE A 699 -19.56 31.46 -23.95
CA ILE A 699 -20.27 30.69 -22.94
C ILE A 699 -21.69 31.24 -22.78
N THR A 700 -22.65 30.32 -22.81
CA THR A 700 -24.06 30.61 -22.52
C THR A 700 -24.58 29.67 -21.42
N ALA A 701 -25.40 30.20 -20.52
CA ALA A 701 -26.16 29.41 -19.57
C ALA A 701 -27.44 30.15 -19.19
N GLY A 702 -28.51 29.43 -18.88
CA GLY A 702 -29.79 30.05 -18.55
C GLY A 702 -30.79 29.06 -18.00
N VAL A 703 -32.00 29.53 -17.77
CA VAL A 703 -33.14 28.71 -17.33
C VAL A 703 -34.23 28.81 -18.38
N ASN A 704 -34.70 27.67 -18.89
CA ASN A 704 -35.82 27.62 -19.81
C ASN A 704 -37.11 27.95 -19.06
N GLU A 705 -37.87 28.93 -19.53
CA GLU A 705 -39.00 29.50 -18.77
C GLU A 705 -40.20 28.55 -18.63
N GLU A 706 -40.37 27.65 -19.60
CA GLU A 706 -41.47 26.69 -19.65
C GLU A 706 -41.19 25.50 -18.72
N THR A 707 -40.00 24.92 -18.84
CA THR A 707 -39.61 23.69 -18.14
C THR A 707 -38.95 23.95 -16.78
N GLY A 708 -38.38 25.14 -16.58
CA GLY A 708 -37.51 25.45 -15.45
C GLY A 708 -36.12 24.81 -15.52
N PHE A 709 -35.79 24.11 -16.60
CA PHE A 709 -34.49 23.44 -16.73
C PHE A 709 -33.37 24.45 -16.95
N VAL A 710 -32.25 24.22 -16.29
CA VAL A 710 -31.00 24.89 -16.62
C VAL A 710 -30.51 24.34 -17.97
N TYR A 711 -30.14 25.24 -18.88
CA TYR A 711 -29.55 24.91 -20.17
C TYR A 711 -28.29 25.73 -20.39
N GLY A 712 -27.44 25.31 -21.32
CA GLY A 712 -26.30 26.13 -21.73
C GLY A 712 -25.28 25.40 -22.58
N GLY A 713 -24.20 26.09 -22.90
CA GLY A 713 -23.14 25.62 -23.76
C GLY A 713 -23.48 25.75 -25.24
N ASN A 714 -22.61 25.19 -26.07
CA ASN A 714 -22.77 25.08 -27.51
C ASN A 714 -22.01 23.86 -28.01
N ARG A 715 -22.21 23.48 -29.28
CA ARG A 715 -21.58 22.32 -29.91
C ARG A 715 -20.04 22.32 -29.96
N PHE A 716 -19.38 23.43 -29.64
CA PHE A 716 -17.94 23.63 -29.65
C PHE A 716 -17.35 23.79 -28.24
N ASN A 717 -18.14 23.57 -27.19
CA ASN A 717 -17.76 23.76 -25.79
C ASN A 717 -17.92 22.47 -24.96
N CYS A 718 -17.11 22.36 -23.91
CA CYS A 718 -17.05 21.23 -22.99
C CYS A 718 -17.50 21.61 -21.56
N GLY A 719 -18.75 22.05 -21.40
CA GLY A 719 -19.23 22.66 -20.15
C GLY A 719 -19.60 21.69 -19.02
N THR A 720 -19.46 20.38 -19.20
CA THR A 720 -19.79 19.34 -18.20
C THR A 720 -18.57 18.49 -17.89
N TRP A 721 -18.63 17.60 -16.91
CA TRP A 721 -17.51 16.71 -16.56
C TRP A 721 -16.99 15.82 -17.70
N MET A 722 -17.82 15.55 -18.71
CA MET A 722 -17.39 14.89 -19.93
C MET A 722 -16.78 15.92 -20.89
N ASP A 723 -15.55 16.41 -20.60
CA ASP A 723 -14.98 17.64 -21.16
C ASP A 723 -13.84 17.48 -22.16
N LYS A 724 -13.59 16.29 -22.70
CA LYS A 724 -12.51 16.11 -23.68
C LYS A 724 -12.73 16.94 -24.95
N MET A 725 -11.83 17.90 -25.17
CA MET A 725 -11.68 18.64 -26.42
C MET A 725 -10.74 17.87 -27.37
N GLY A 726 -11.14 17.67 -28.62
CA GLY A 726 -10.31 16.99 -29.62
C GLY A 726 -9.04 17.79 -29.96
N GLU A 727 -7.95 17.08 -30.22
CA GLU A 727 -6.62 17.66 -30.37
C GLU A 727 -5.85 17.17 -31.62
N SER A 728 -6.34 16.13 -32.31
CA SER A 728 -5.65 15.55 -33.45
C SER A 728 -5.97 16.30 -34.75
N ASP A 729 -4.95 16.94 -35.31
CA ASP A 729 -4.99 17.47 -36.67
C ASP A 729 -5.09 16.32 -37.71
N ARG A 730 -4.40 15.20 -37.46
CA ARG A 730 -4.35 14.03 -38.34
C ARG A 730 -5.73 13.39 -38.51
N ALA A 731 -6.42 13.11 -37.41
CA ALA A 731 -7.76 12.54 -37.42
C ALA A 731 -8.85 13.58 -37.73
N ARG A 732 -8.48 14.87 -37.87
CA ARG A 732 -9.39 16.00 -38.12
C ARG A 732 -10.44 16.21 -37.02
N ASN A 733 -10.11 15.84 -35.79
CA ASN A 733 -10.98 16.03 -34.63
C ASN A 733 -10.65 17.27 -33.79
N LYS A 734 -9.53 17.95 -34.08
CA LYS A 734 -9.09 19.14 -33.35
C LYS A 734 -10.15 20.23 -33.22
N GLY A 735 -10.32 20.73 -32.00
CA GLY A 735 -11.30 21.77 -31.67
C GLY A 735 -12.76 21.33 -31.75
N THR A 736 -13.00 20.03 -31.85
CA THR A 736 -14.35 19.45 -31.72
C THR A 736 -14.43 18.74 -30.36
N PRO A 737 -15.41 19.09 -29.50
CA PRO A 737 -15.69 18.33 -28.29
C PRO A 737 -16.02 16.87 -28.62
N ALA A 738 -15.49 15.94 -27.83
CA ALA A 738 -15.87 14.52 -27.92
C ALA A 738 -17.31 14.28 -27.47
N THR A 739 -17.72 15.00 -26.43
CA THR A 739 -19.01 14.84 -25.76
C THR A 739 -19.60 16.21 -25.47
N PRO A 740 -20.00 16.98 -26.51
CA PRO A 740 -20.70 18.24 -26.29
C PRO A 740 -22.07 17.92 -25.68
N ARG A 741 -22.21 18.22 -24.38
CA ARG A 741 -23.45 18.04 -23.60
C ARG A 741 -24.12 19.38 -23.36
N ASP A 742 -24.32 20.12 -24.45
CA ASP A 742 -25.04 21.39 -24.45
C ASP A 742 -26.56 21.16 -24.32
N GLY A 743 -27.31 22.25 -24.14
CA GLY A 743 -28.70 22.14 -23.69
C GLY A 743 -28.78 21.79 -22.20
N SER A 744 -29.77 20.99 -21.83
CA SER A 744 -30.06 20.63 -20.42
C SER A 744 -29.48 19.25 -20.06
N ALA A 745 -28.27 19.22 -19.52
CA ALA A 745 -27.65 18.00 -19.01
C ALA A 745 -28.38 17.48 -17.75
N VAL A 746 -28.63 16.16 -17.69
CA VAL A 746 -29.49 15.53 -16.68
C VAL A 746 -29.04 15.81 -15.23
N GLU A 747 -27.73 15.76 -14.96
CA GLU A 747 -27.19 15.99 -13.62
C GLU A 747 -27.31 17.44 -13.19
N ILE A 748 -27.15 18.39 -14.13
CA ILE A 748 -27.30 19.82 -13.85
C ILE A 748 -28.75 20.15 -13.50
N VAL A 749 -29.71 19.57 -14.22
CA VAL A 749 -31.14 19.75 -13.91
C VAL A 749 -31.48 19.14 -12.54
N GLY A 750 -30.95 17.96 -12.23
CA GLY A 750 -31.11 17.33 -10.91
C GLY A 750 -30.52 18.16 -9.76
N LEU A 751 -29.29 18.65 -9.93
CA LEU A 751 -28.63 19.51 -8.94
C LEU A 751 -29.37 20.85 -8.78
N CYS A 752 -29.83 21.45 -9.88
CA CYS A 752 -30.66 22.64 -9.85
C CYS A 752 -31.97 22.41 -9.08
N LYS A 753 -32.66 21.29 -9.33
CA LYS A 753 -33.86 20.89 -8.58
C LYS A 753 -33.56 20.81 -7.08
N SER A 754 -32.46 20.16 -6.71
CA SER A 754 -32.05 20.01 -5.32
C SER A 754 -31.78 21.36 -4.66
N ALA A 755 -31.06 22.26 -5.34
CA ALA A 755 -30.76 23.61 -4.85
C ALA A 755 -32.02 24.47 -4.71
N VAL A 756 -32.89 24.50 -5.72
CA VAL A 756 -34.14 25.27 -5.68
C VAL A 756 -35.06 24.77 -4.56
N ARG A 757 -35.22 23.43 -4.41
CA ARG A 757 -35.95 22.83 -3.29
C ARG A 757 -35.39 23.29 -1.95
N TRP A 758 -34.06 23.22 -1.79
CA TRP A 758 -33.40 23.59 -0.55
C TRP A 758 -33.59 25.07 -0.20
N LEU A 759 -33.38 25.97 -1.16
CA LEU A 759 -33.59 27.39 -0.95
C LEU A 759 -35.05 27.71 -0.64
N LEU A 760 -36.01 27.06 -1.30
CA LEU A 760 -37.43 27.17 -0.98
C LEU A 760 -37.73 26.77 0.47
N GLU A 761 -37.16 25.66 0.95
CA GLU A 761 -37.33 25.21 2.34
C GLU A 761 -36.72 26.19 3.36
N LEU A 762 -35.52 26.71 3.09
CA LEU A 762 -34.88 27.69 3.97
C LEU A 762 -35.60 29.03 3.96
N SER A 763 -36.10 29.43 2.80
CA SER A 763 -36.87 30.64 2.58
C SER A 763 -38.20 30.60 3.33
N ARG A 764 -38.93 29.47 3.30
CA ARG A 764 -40.14 29.26 4.11
C ARG A 764 -39.88 29.31 5.62
N LYS A 765 -38.65 29.02 6.06
CA LYS A 765 -38.22 29.11 7.45
C LYS A 765 -37.62 30.48 7.82
N ASN A 766 -37.59 31.45 6.90
CA ASN A 766 -36.94 32.76 7.06
C ASN A 766 -35.43 32.68 7.39
N ILE A 767 -34.76 31.60 6.99
CA ILE A 767 -33.31 31.42 7.17
C ILE A 767 -32.55 31.98 5.97
N PHE A 768 -33.09 31.77 4.76
CA PHE A 768 -32.60 32.38 3.52
C PHE A 768 -33.46 33.62 3.19
N PRO A 769 -32.89 34.83 3.06
CA PRO A 769 -33.69 36.06 2.96
C PRO A 769 -34.54 36.24 1.70
N TYR A 770 -34.30 35.43 0.66
CA TYR A 770 -34.98 35.59 -0.64
C TYR A 770 -36.04 34.51 -0.85
N HIS A 771 -37.18 34.93 -1.41
CA HIS A 771 -38.28 34.04 -1.82
C HIS A 771 -38.39 33.87 -3.34
N GLU A 772 -37.69 34.74 -4.08
CA GLU A 772 -37.80 34.87 -5.53
C GLU A 772 -36.49 35.39 -6.15
N VAL A 773 -36.38 35.24 -7.46
CA VAL A 773 -35.37 35.90 -8.31
C VAL A 773 -36.07 36.95 -9.17
N ARG A 774 -35.45 38.12 -9.35
CA ARG A 774 -36.00 39.27 -10.10
C ARG A 774 -35.22 39.54 -11.37
N VAL A 775 -35.78 39.15 -12.52
CA VAL A 775 -35.09 39.23 -13.82
C VAL A 775 -35.73 40.28 -14.73
N LYS A 776 -34.92 40.88 -15.59
CA LYS A 776 -35.40 41.79 -16.64
C LYS A 776 -35.74 40.98 -17.90
N ARG A 777 -37.00 41.07 -18.33
CA ARG A 777 -37.54 40.49 -19.57
C ARG A 777 -38.27 41.57 -20.36
N HIS A 778 -37.89 41.79 -21.62
CA HIS A 778 -38.48 42.83 -22.48
C HIS A 778 -38.60 44.21 -21.81
N GLY A 779 -37.61 44.59 -21.01
CA GLY A 779 -37.60 45.86 -20.26
C GLY A 779 -38.44 45.89 -18.97
N LYS A 780 -39.18 44.83 -18.64
CA LYS A 780 -39.95 44.70 -17.39
C LYS A 780 -39.24 43.79 -16.39
N VAL A 781 -39.34 44.10 -15.10
CA VAL A 781 -38.87 43.23 -14.03
C VAL A 781 -39.94 42.17 -13.75
N VAL A 782 -39.56 40.91 -13.92
CA VAL A 782 -40.40 39.74 -13.65
C VAL A 782 -39.82 39.02 -12.43
N ALA A 783 -40.66 38.76 -11.44
CA ALA A 783 -40.31 37.96 -10.28
C ALA A 783 -40.68 36.49 -10.54
N VAL A 784 -39.71 35.59 -10.35
CA VAL A 784 -39.93 34.14 -10.41
C VAL A 784 -39.67 33.58 -9.01
N SER A 785 -40.71 33.08 -8.35
CA SER A 785 -40.57 32.50 -7.02
C SER A 785 -39.82 31.17 -7.09
N TYR A 786 -39.09 30.82 -6.02
CA TYR A 786 -38.46 29.51 -5.92
C TYR A 786 -39.50 28.37 -5.96
N ASP A 787 -40.73 28.63 -5.48
CA ASP A 787 -41.84 27.68 -5.56
C ASP A 787 -42.29 27.40 -7.00
N ASP A 788 -42.45 28.45 -7.80
CA ASP A 788 -42.80 28.31 -9.23
C ASP A 788 -41.71 27.57 -10.00
N TRP A 789 -40.45 27.94 -9.78
CA TRP A 789 -39.31 27.29 -10.42
C TRP A 789 -39.24 25.80 -10.03
N ASN A 790 -39.38 25.48 -8.74
CA ASN A 790 -39.38 24.09 -8.26
C ASN A 790 -40.48 23.26 -8.91
N ARG A 791 -41.71 23.79 -9.02
CA ARG A 791 -42.86 23.09 -9.64
C ARG A 791 -42.68 22.89 -11.14
N LYS A 792 -42.13 23.88 -11.86
CA LYS A 792 -41.86 23.74 -13.30
C LYS A 792 -40.92 22.58 -13.60
N ILE A 793 -39.81 22.49 -12.86
CA ILE A 793 -38.87 21.38 -13.00
C ILE A 793 -39.57 20.05 -12.66
N GLN A 794 -40.28 20.00 -11.52
CA GLN A 794 -40.98 18.80 -11.06
C GLN A 794 -41.98 18.25 -12.09
N ASN A 795 -42.76 19.14 -12.71
CA ASN A 795 -43.79 18.76 -13.68
C ASN A 795 -43.23 18.40 -15.06
N SER A 796 -42.03 18.86 -15.38
CA SER A 796 -41.44 18.72 -16.72
C SER A 796 -40.40 17.62 -16.80
N PHE A 797 -39.64 17.36 -15.72
CA PHE A 797 -38.45 16.51 -15.74
C PHE A 797 -38.72 15.12 -16.31
N GLU A 798 -39.50 14.30 -15.60
CA GLU A 798 -39.68 12.90 -16.01
C GLU A 798 -40.37 12.81 -17.38
N LYS A 799 -41.31 13.72 -17.67
CA LYS A 799 -42.01 13.78 -18.95
C LYS A 799 -41.07 13.95 -20.14
N LEU A 800 -39.99 14.72 -19.97
CA LEU A 800 -39.08 15.09 -21.07
C LEU A 800 -37.80 14.24 -21.11
N PHE A 801 -37.32 13.78 -19.94
CA PHE A 801 -36.11 12.97 -19.83
C PHE A 801 -36.38 11.46 -19.91
N HIS A 802 -37.55 10.96 -19.50
CA HIS A 802 -37.81 9.52 -19.58
C HIS A 802 -38.13 9.11 -21.02
N VAL A 803 -37.44 8.10 -21.52
CA VAL A 803 -37.73 7.49 -22.83
C VAL A 803 -38.77 6.40 -22.65
N SER A 804 -40.01 6.67 -23.06
CA SER A 804 -41.14 5.74 -22.89
C SER A 804 -40.91 4.42 -23.62
N GLU A 805 -41.46 3.34 -23.04
CA GLU A 805 -41.51 2.03 -23.67
C GLU A 805 -42.49 1.97 -24.83
N ASP A 806 -43.52 2.83 -24.80
CA ASP A 806 -44.45 3.00 -25.90
C ASP A 806 -43.77 3.73 -27.06
N PRO A 807 -43.57 3.10 -28.22
CA PRO A 807 -42.99 3.75 -29.39
C PRO A 807 -43.85 4.89 -29.95
N SER A 808 -45.13 4.95 -29.57
CA SER A 808 -46.09 5.96 -29.98
C SER A 808 -46.28 7.09 -28.97
N ASP A 809 -45.41 7.21 -27.96
CA ASP A 809 -45.48 8.30 -26.97
C ASP A 809 -45.48 9.68 -27.66
N PRO A 810 -46.54 10.49 -27.53
CA PRO A 810 -46.65 11.78 -28.18
C PRO A 810 -45.67 12.83 -27.63
N ASN A 811 -45.02 12.58 -26.50
CA ASN A 811 -44.00 13.46 -25.95
C ASN A 811 -42.62 13.22 -26.57
N GLU A 812 -42.44 12.10 -27.30
CA GLU A 812 -41.17 11.77 -27.91
C GLU A 812 -40.99 12.47 -29.26
N LYS A 813 -40.04 13.41 -29.33
CA LYS A 813 -39.85 14.28 -30.50
C LYS A 813 -39.01 13.62 -31.59
N HIS A 814 -38.11 12.71 -31.21
CA HIS A 814 -37.19 12.03 -32.14
C HIS A 814 -37.22 10.52 -31.91
N PRO A 815 -38.37 9.85 -32.16
CA PRO A 815 -38.50 8.40 -31.96
C PRO A 815 -37.56 7.60 -32.87
N ASP A 816 -37.10 8.19 -33.96
CA ASP A 816 -36.12 7.66 -34.92
C ASP A 816 -34.69 7.59 -34.35
N LEU A 817 -34.36 8.41 -33.35
CA LEU A 817 -33.05 8.43 -32.69
C LEU A 817 -33.01 7.58 -31.40
N VAL A 818 -34.13 6.99 -31.00
CA VAL A 818 -34.25 6.19 -29.77
C VAL A 818 -33.62 4.80 -29.98
N HIS A 819 -32.43 4.61 -29.40
CA HIS A 819 -31.78 3.30 -29.39
C HIS A 819 -32.30 2.38 -28.26
N LYS A 820 -32.54 2.93 -27.06
CA LYS A 820 -33.05 2.20 -25.89
C LYS A 820 -34.23 2.91 -25.25
N ARG A 821 -35.18 2.12 -24.75
CA ARG A 821 -36.38 2.58 -24.04
C ARG A 821 -36.34 2.14 -22.58
N GLY A 822 -37.12 2.82 -21.72
CA GLY A 822 -37.08 2.62 -20.27
C GLY A 822 -35.83 3.19 -19.61
N ILE A 823 -35.18 4.15 -20.27
CA ILE A 823 -34.00 4.88 -19.76
C ILE A 823 -34.36 6.34 -19.51
N TYR A 824 -33.45 7.08 -18.87
CA TYR A 824 -33.48 8.53 -18.82
C TYR A 824 -32.42 9.09 -19.76
N LYS A 825 -32.82 10.04 -20.61
CA LYS A 825 -31.97 10.79 -21.54
C LYS A 825 -30.79 11.41 -20.80
N ASP A 826 -29.63 11.47 -21.46
CA ASP A 826 -28.43 12.06 -20.88
C ASP A 826 -28.47 13.60 -20.88
N SER A 827 -29.13 14.17 -21.90
CA SER A 827 -29.42 15.59 -22.03
C SER A 827 -30.81 15.78 -22.66
N TYR A 828 -31.31 17.02 -22.61
CA TYR A 828 -32.51 17.41 -23.32
C TYR A 828 -32.26 18.70 -24.10
N GLY A 829 -32.48 18.66 -25.41
CA GLY A 829 -32.32 19.80 -26.29
C GLY A 829 -30.86 20.12 -26.61
N ALA A 830 -29.99 19.11 -26.69
CA ALA A 830 -28.62 19.29 -27.17
C ALA A 830 -28.58 19.68 -28.65
N SER A 831 -27.51 20.37 -29.09
CA SER A 831 -27.33 20.73 -30.51
C SER A 831 -27.30 19.51 -31.43
N ASN A 832 -26.85 18.36 -30.92
CA ASN A 832 -26.96 17.07 -31.60
C ASN A 832 -28.02 16.22 -30.90
N ALA A 833 -29.22 16.12 -31.49
CA ALA A 833 -30.36 15.44 -30.89
C ALA A 833 -30.10 13.96 -30.55
N TRP A 834 -29.19 13.28 -31.25
CA TRP A 834 -28.83 11.89 -30.93
C TRP A 834 -28.15 11.75 -29.56
N CYS A 835 -27.35 12.75 -29.15
CA CYS A 835 -26.66 12.74 -27.86
C CYS A 835 -27.64 12.68 -26.67
N ASP A 836 -28.85 13.25 -26.82
CA ASP A 836 -29.89 13.19 -25.78
C ASP A 836 -30.27 11.74 -25.44
N TYR A 837 -30.28 10.83 -26.42
CA TYR A 837 -30.76 9.45 -26.26
C TYR A 837 -29.67 8.43 -25.89
N GLN A 838 -28.44 8.88 -25.64
CA GLN A 838 -27.36 7.99 -25.25
C GLN A 838 -27.55 7.49 -23.81
N LEU A 839 -27.44 6.18 -23.61
CA LEU A 839 -27.41 5.61 -22.27
C LEU A 839 -26.03 5.88 -21.64
N ARG A 840 -26.02 6.73 -20.62
CA ARG A 840 -24.83 7.16 -19.87
C ARG A 840 -25.09 7.10 -18.36
N PRO A 841 -24.05 7.07 -17.50
CA PRO A 841 -24.25 6.95 -16.06
C PRO A 841 -24.76 8.25 -15.40
N ASN A 842 -24.85 9.38 -16.12
CA ASN A 842 -25.07 10.69 -15.52
C ASN A 842 -26.43 10.85 -14.82
N PHE A 843 -27.48 10.16 -15.27
CA PHE A 843 -28.82 10.28 -14.67
C PHE A 843 -28.85 9.78 -13.21
N THR A 844 -27.91 8.92 -12.81
CA THR A 844 -27.84 8.43 -11.42
C THR A 844 -27.49 9.55 -10.45
N ILE A 845 -26.81 10.61 -10.91
CA ILE A 845 -26.53 11.80 -10.10
C ILE A 845 -27.84 12.50 -9.74
N ALA A 846 -28.70 12.76 -10.73
CA ALA A 846 -30.01 13.37 -10.53
C ALA A 846 -30.90 12.52 -9.60
N MET A 847 -30.86 11.19 -9.75
CA MET A 847 -31.54 10.25 -8.86
C MET A 847 -31.11 10.35 -7.40
N VAL A 848 -29.82 10.61 -7.13
CA VAL A 848 -29.31 10.75 -5.76
C VAL A 848 -29.67 12.10 -5.15
N VAL A 849 -29.50 13.20 -5.89
CA VAL A 849 -29.68 14.55 -5.33
C VAL A 849 -31.15 15.00 -5.30
N ALA A 850 -31.97 14.52 -6.25
CA ALA A 850 -33.37 14.87 -6.40
C ALA A 850 -34.23 13.64 -6.75
N PRO A 851 -34.30 12.62 -5.88
CA PRO A 851 -35.07 11.39 -6.13
C PRO A 851 -36.56 11.66 -6.37
N GLU A 852 -37.10 12.78 -5.89
CA GLU A 852 -38.50 13.17 -6.10
C GLU A 852 -38.85 13.41 -7.57
N LEU A 853 -37.87 13.56 -8.46
CA LEU A 853 -38.08 13.73 -9.89
C LEU A 853 -38.49 12.43 -10.61
N PHE A 854 -38.40 11.28 -9.94
CA PHE A 854 -38.48 9.98 -10.56
C PHE A 854 -39.62 9.14 -9.99
N THR A 855 -40.42 8.55 -10.86
CA THR A 855 -41.34 7.48 -10.52
C THR A 855 -40.54 6.22 -10.19
N THR A 856 -40.82 5.59 -9.05
CA THR A 856 -40.02 4.50 -8.48
C THR A 856 -39.79 3.34 -9.46
N GLU A 857 -40.83 2.87 -10.15
CA GLU A 857 -40.76 1.73 -11.05
C GLU A 857 -39.90 2.04 -12.29
N LYS A 858 -40.05 3.24 -12.86
CA LYS A 858 -39.26 3.70 -14.01
C LYS A 858 -37.79 3.88 -13.63
N ALA A 859 -37.54 4.48 -12.47
CA ALA A 859 -36.19 4.64 -11.92
C ALA A 859 -35.50 3.30 -11.74
N TRP A 860 -36.20 2.35 -11.12
CA TRP A 860 -35.68 1.00 -10.88
C TRP A 860 -35.32 0.29 -12.18
N LYS A 861 -36.19 0.36 -13.19
CA LYS A 861 -35.95 -0.22 -14.51
C LYS A 861 -34.74 0.40 -15.21
N ALA A 862 -34.61 1.72 -15.19
CA ALA A 862 -33.45 2.41 -15.75
C ALA A 862 -32.14 2.00 -15.05
N LEU A 863 -32.18 1.84 -13.72
CA LEU A 863 -31.04 1.36 -12.93
C LEU A 863 -30.68 -0.10 -13.24
N GLU A 864 -31.64 -0.99 -13.51
CA GLU A 864 -31.36 -2.36 -13.97
C GLU A 864 -30.69 -2.38 -15.35
N ILE A 865 -31.11 -1.49 -16.25
CA ILE A 865 -30.47 -1.35 -17.56
C ILE A 865 -29.02 -0.83 -17.40
N ALA A 866 -28.81 0.20 -16.56
CA ALA A 866 -27.47 0.71 -16.27
C ALA A 866 -26.58 -0.34 -15.58
N GLU A 867 -27.12 -1.13 -14.64
CA GLU A 867 -26.41 -2.25 -14.02
C GLU A 867 -25.93 -3.25 -15.08
N LYS A 868 -26.79 -3.62 -16.03
CA LYS A 868 -26.47 -4.60 -17.06
C LYS A 868 -25.49 -4.07 -18.13
N LYS A 869 -25.59 -2.80 -18.49
CA LYS A 869 -24.87 -2.23 -19.64
C LYS A 869 -23.65 -1.41 -19.27
N LEU A 870 -23.70 -0.68 -18.16
CA LEU A 870 -22.68 0.31 -17.80
C LEU A 870 -21.78 -0.14 -16.65
N LEU A 871 -22.23 -1.02 -15.75
CA LEU A 871 -21.41 -1.44 -14.60
C LEU A 871 -20.21 -2.29 -15.06
N GLY A 872 -19.01 -1.75 -14.90
CA GLY A 872 -17.73 -2.44 -15.07
C GLY A 872 -17.24 -3.07 -13.76
N PRO A 873 -16.04 -3.67 -13.75
CA PRO A 873 -15.47 -4.28 -12.55
C PRO A 873 -15.17 -3.28 -11.43
N LEU A 874 -14.66 -2.10 -11.79
CA LEU A 874 -14.32 -1.01 -10.88
C LEU A 874 -15.05 0.30 -11.23
N GLY A 875 -15.18 0.62 -12.51
CA GLY A 875 -15.86 1.85 -12.95
C GLY A 875 -17.19 1.61 -13.65
N MET A 876 -17.91 2.69 -13.92
CA MET A 876 -19.05 2.74 -14.83
C MET A 876 -18.56 3.15 -16.22
N LYS A 877 -18.91 2.37 -17.24
CA LYS A 877 -18.70 2.75 -18.64
C LYS A 877 -19.40 4.07 -18.91
N THR A 878 -18.67 5.01 -19.50
CA THR A 878 -19.18 6.36 -19.78
C THR A 878 -20.19 6.44 -20.90
N LEU A 879 -20.27 5.39 -21.73
CA LEU A 879 -21.23 5.21 -22.81
C LEU A 879 -21.60 3.73 -22.91
N ASP A 880 -22.83 3.47 -23.32
CA ASP A 880 -23.34 2.13 -23.60
C ASP A 880 -22.53 1.38 -24.68
N PRO A 881 -22.09 0.14 -24.42
CA PRO A 881 -21.35 -0.67 -25.40
C PRO A 881 -22.08 -0.94 -26.73
N ASP A 882 -23.41 -0.85 -26.74
CA ASP A 882 -24.18 -1.04 -27.97
C ASP A 882 -24.21 0.23 -28.86
N ASP A 883 -23.68 1.37 -28.38
CA ASP A 883 -23.63 2.63 -29.13
C ASP A 883 -22.52 2.60 -30.20
N MET A 884 -22.79 3.18 -31.38
CA MET A 884 -21.87 3.15 -32.53
C MET A 884 -20.53 3.85 -32.30
N VAL A 885 -20.45 4.79 -31.34
CA VAL A 885 -19.20 5.50 -31.02
C VAL A 885 -18.52 4.99 -29.76
N TYR A 886 -18.99 3.87 -29.20
CA TYR A 886 -18.34 3.25 -28.04
C TYR A 886 -16.89 2.86 -28.34
N CYS A 887 -15.97 3.35 -27.51
CA CYS A 887 -14.54 3.13 -27.58
C CYS A 887 -13.97 2.99 -26.16
N GLY A 888 -13.86 1.76 -25.65
CA GLY A 888 -13.52 1.49 -24.25
C GLY A 888 -12.05 1.62 -23.83
N ILE A 889 -11.10 1.78 -24.77
CA ILE A 889 -9.66 1.85 -24.48
C ILE A 889 -9.15 3.27 -24.71
N TYR A 890 -8.83 3.99 -23.64
CA TYR A 890 -8.26 5.34 -23.69
C TYR A 890 -6.74 5.30 -23.80
N ASP A 891 -6.23 5.95 -24.85
CA ASP A 891 -4.80 6.23 -25.05
C ASP A 891 -4.65 7.68 -25.53
N ASN A 892 -4.12 8.54 -24.65
CA ASN A 892 -3.95 9.96 -24.95
C ASN A 892 -2.75 10.24 -25.89
N ALA A 893 -1.80 9.30 -25.98
CA ALA A 893 -0.62 9.43 -26.84
C ALA A 893 -0.89 8.95 -28.28
N LEU A 894 -1.90 8.11 -28.49
CA LEU A 894 -2.27 7.60 -29.81
C LEU A 894 -2.65 8.73 -30.78
N ASP A 895 -1.98 8.85 -31.91
CA ASP A 895 -2.29 9.85 -32.94
C ASP A 895 -2.34 9.21 -34.34
N ASN A 896 -3.51 8.65 -34.68
CA ASN A 896 -3.79 7.95 -35.93
C ASN A 896 -4.93 8.63 -36.71
N ASP A 897 -5.41 7.99 -37.77
CA ASP A 897 -6.50 8.53 -38.61
C ASP A 897 -7.91 8.23 -38.06
N ASN A 898 -8.01 7.58 -36.90
CA ASN A 898 -9.29 7.26 -36.28
C ASN A 898 -9.82 8.46 -35.47
N TYR A 899 -10.87 9.09 -36.00
CA TYR A 899 -11.53 10.25 -35.40
C TYR A 899 -11.91 10.05 -33.92
N ASN A 900 -12.41 8.87 -33.56
CA ASN A 900 -12.95 8.59 -32.22
C ASN A 900 -11.89 8.23 -31.19
N LEU A 901 -10.65 7.91 -31.59
CA LEU A 901 -9.59 7.47 -30.68
C LEU A 901 -8.42 8.44 -30.60
N ALA A 902 -8.07 9.10 -31.71
CA ALA A 902 -6.86 9.90 -31.79
C ALA A 902 -6.83 11.02 -30.73
N ARG A 903 -5.70 11.11 -30.03
CA ARG A 903 -5.43 12.00 -28.89
C ARG A 903 -6.44 11.83 -27.76
N GLY A 904 -6.89 10.60 -27.54
CA GLY A 904 -7.78 10.25 -26.46
C GLY A 904 -9.19 10.83 -26.59
N PHE A 905 -9.69 11.04 -27.81
CA PHE A 905 -11.03 11.59 -28.07
C PHE A 905 -12.15 10.77 -27.40
N ASN A 906 -11.90 9.49 -27.10
CA ASN A 906 -12.84 8.61 -26.42
C ASN A 906 -12.82 8.69 -24.88
N TYR A 907 -12.16 9.68 -24.26
CA TYR A 907 -12.02 9.79 -22.79
C TYR A 907 -13.34 9.58 -22.00
N HIS A 908 -14.47 10.00 -22.58
CA HIS A 908 -15.82 9.81 -22.04
C HIS A 908 -16.78 9.07 -22.99
N GLN A 909 -16.27 8.19 -23.85
CA GLN A 909 -17.06 7.44 -24.83
C GLN A 909 -16.91 5.92 -24.67
N GLY A 910 -16.67 5.44 -23.45
CA GLY A 910 -16.51 4.01 -23.20
C GLY A 910 -15.64 3.65 -22.01
N PRO A 911 -14.54 4.38 -21.70
CA PRO A 911 -13.74 4.12 -20.51
C PRO A 911 -14.60 4.10 -19.25
N GLU A 912 -14.16 3.31 -18.29
CA GLU A 912 -14.87 3.00 -17.06
C GLU A 912 -14.43 3.94 -15.95
N TRP A 913 -15.25 4.93 -15.63
CA TRP A 913 -14.94 5.94 -14.62
C TRP A 913 -15.40 5.49 -13.24
N LEU A 914 -14.60 5.71 -12.20
CA LEU A 914 -14.92 5.18 -10.87
C LEU A 914 -15.95 6.03 -10.14
N TRP A 915 -15.83 7.35 -10.12
CA TRP A 915 -16.74 8.20 -9.32
C TRP A 915 -18.26 8.04 -9.64
N PRO A 916 -18.71 7.78 -10.88
CA PRO A 916 -20.13 7.56 -11.15
C PRO A 916 -20.66 6.26 -10.53
N ILE A 917 -19.79 5.30 -10.18
CA ILE A 917 -20.21 4.07 -9.50
C ILE A 917 -20.83 4.38 -8.15
N GLY A 918 -20.31 5.37 -7.41
CA GLY A 918 -20.86 5.75 -6.13
C GLY A 918 -22.27 6.31 -6.28
N TYR A 919 -22.51 7.18 -7.27
CA TYR A 919 -23.86 7.68 -7.56
C TYR A 919 -24.82 6.57 -8.01
N PHE A 920 -24.37 5.64 -8.85
CA PHE A 920 -25.16 4.47 -9.24
C PHE A 920 -25.56 3.61 -8.04
N LEU A 921 -24.60 3.24 -7.18
CA LEU A 921 -24.86 2.39 -6.01
C LEU A 921 -25.76 3.10 -4.99
N ARG A 922 -25.55 4.41 -4.76
CA ARG A 922 -26.41 5.22 -3.87
C ARG A 922 -27.84 5.32 -4.40
N ALA A 923 -28.02 5.53 -5.71
CA ALA A 923 -29.34 5.52 -6.35
C ALA A 923 -30.02 4.14 -6.20
N LYS A 924 -29.30 3.05 -6.48
CA LYS A 924 -29.78 1.68 -6.26
C LYS A 924 -30.22 1.44 -4.82
N LEU A 925 -29.41 1.83 -3.83
CA LEU A 925 -29.75 1.70 -2.41
C LEU A 925 -31.03 2.49 -2.08
N HIS A 926 -31.16 3.73 -2.56
CA HIS A 926 -32.35 4.55 -2.32
C HIS A 926 -33.62 3.92 -2.91
N PHE A 927 -33.64 3.62 -4.20
CA PHE A 927 -34.84 3.09 -4.86
C PHE A 927 -35.15 1.65 -4.44
N SER A 928 -34.15 0.84 -4.06
CA SER A 928 -34.40 -0.52 -3.55
C SER A 928 -35.25 -0.52 -2.27
N LYS A 929 -35.08 0.48 -1.40
CA LYS A 929 -35.88 0.66 -0.18
C LYS A 929 -37.35 0.93 -0.51
N LEU A 930 -37.61 1.63 -1.61
CA LEU A 930 -38.96 1.92 -2.10
C LEU A 930 -39.60 0.71 -2.80
N MET A 931 -38.80 -0.15 -3.43
CA MET A 931 -39.27 -1.39 -4.08
C MET A 931 -39.62 -2.52 -3.10
N GLY A 932 -39.09 -2.48 -1.87
CA GLY A 932 -39.39 -3.43 -0.80
C GLY A 932 -38.18 -4.20 -0.26
N PRO A 933 -38.37 -4.98 0.82
CA PRO A 933 -37.27 -5.56 1.61
C PRO A 933 -36.45 -6.61 0.84
N GLU A 934 -37.07 -7.41 -0.03
CA GLU A 934 -36.36 -8.43 -0.81
C GLU A 934 -35.39 -7.79 -1.81
N THR A 935 -35.85 -6.79 -2.55
CA THR A 935 -35.05 -6.00 -3.50
C THR A 935 -33.92 -5.27 -2.77
N THR A 936 -34.20 -4.73 -1.57
CA THR A 936 -33.20 -4.09 -0.72
C THR A 936 -32.09 -5.08 -0.34
N ALA A 937 -32.43 -6.29 0.12
CA ALA A 937 -31.45 -7.30 0.52
C ALA A 937 -30.55 -7.72 -0.66
N LYS A 938 -31.14 -7.96 -1.84
CA LYS A 938 -30.40 -8.25 -3.08
C LYS A 938 -29.47 -7.09 -3.48
N THR A 939 -29.94 -5.86 -3.33
CA THR A 939 -29.15 -4.65 -3.62
C THR A 939 -27.98 -4.49 -2.67
N ILE A 940 -28.17 -4.71 -1.37
CA ILE A 940 -27.08 -4.68 -0.37
C ILE A 940 -26.01 -5.73 -0.71
N PHE A 941 -26.42 -6.93 -1.13
CA PHE A 941 -25.47 -7.95 -1.57
C PHE A 941 -24.68 -7.52 -2.81
N LEU A 942 -25.35 -6.97 -3.83
CA LEU A 942 -24.71 -6.40 -5.01
C LEU A 942 -23.70 -5.30 -4.64
N VAL A 943 -24.11 -4.34 -3.81
CA VAL A 943 -23.26 -3.23 -3.36
C VAL A 943 -22.01 -3.76 -2.65
N LYS A 944 -22.16 -4.70 -1.71
CA LYS A 944 -21.02 -5.34 -1.03
C LYS A 944 -20.09 -6.04 -2.01
N ASN A 945 -20.63 -6.76 -2.99
CA ASN A 945 -19.84 -7.43 -4.02
C ASN A 945 -19.04 -6.44 -4.87
N VAL A 946 -19.66 -5.36 -5.33
CA VAL A 946 -18.98 -4.30 -6.09
C VAL A 946 -17.90 -3.62 -5.24
N LEU A 947 -18.21 -3.23 -4.00
CA LEU A 947 -17.27 -2.58 -3.09
C LEU A 947 -16.09 -3.49 -2.71
N SER A 948 -16.28 -4.81 -2.65
CA SER A 948 -15.18 -5.74 -2.36
C SER A 948 -14.05 -5.68 -3.40
N ARG A 949 -14.37 -5.44 -4.67
CA ARG A 949 -13.37 -5.29 -5.74
C ARG A 949 -12.53 -4.03 -5.57
N HIS A 950 -13.16 -2.95 -5.11
CA HIS A 950 -12.48 -1.70 -4.79
C HIS A 950 -11.55 -1.86 -3.59
N TYR A 951 -11.98 -2.61 -2.57
CA TYR A 951 -11.12 -2.93 -1.43
C TYR A 951 -9.88 -3.71 -1.86
N VAL A 952 -10.04 -4.75 -2.69
CA VAL A 952 -8.91 -5.53 -3.23
C VAL A 952 -7.97 -4.66 -4.08
N HIS A 953 -8.52 -3.77 -4.92
CA HIS A 953 -7.70 -2.84 -5.71
C HIS A 953 -6.91 -1.89 -4.81
N LEU A 954 -7.58 -1.24 -3.85
CA LEU A 954 -6.96 -0.31 -2.92
C LEU A 954 -5.84 -0.97 -2.11
N GLU A 955 -6.04 -2.21 -1.64
CA GLU A 955 -5.02 -2.96 -0.91
C GLU A 955 -3.78 -3.25 -1.75
N ARG A 956 -3.97 -3.61 -3.03
CA ARG A 956 -2.88 -3.96 -3.96
C ARG A 956 -2.20 -2.74 -4.59
N SER A 957 -2.88 -1.59 -4.63
CA SER A 957 -2.34 -0.38 -5.25
C SER A 957 -1.11 0.11 -4.47
N PRO A 958 0.02 0.40 -5.15
CA PRO A 958 1.18 1.06 -4.55
C PRO A 958 0.82 2.45 -3.97
N TRP A 959 -0.22 3.08 -4.51
CA TRP A 959 -0.72 4.38 -4.08
C TRP A 959 -1.72 4.29 -2.92
N LYS A 960 -2.18 3.08 -2.55
CA LYS A 960 -3.26 2.88 -1.57
C LYS A 960 -4.47 3.79 -1.84
N GLY A 961 -4.82 3.89 -3.11
CA GLY A 961 -5.91 4.72 -3.61
C GLY A 961 -6.73 4.00 -4.67
N LEU A 962 -7.64 4.74 -5.29
CA LEU A 962 -8.49 4.26 -6.37
C LEU A 962 -8.35 5.17 -7.59
N PRO A 963 -8.18 4.61 -8.79
CA PRO A 963 -7.87 5.39 -9.97
C PRO A 963 -9.03 6.30 -10.39
N GLU A 964 -8.72 7.24 -11.28
CA GLU A 964 -9.73 8.07 -11.94
C GLU A 964 -10.64 7.21 -12.85
N LEU A 965 -10.01 6.38 -13.67
CA LEU A 965 -10.69 5.51 -14.62
C LEU A 965 -9.90 4.23 -14.91
N THR A 966 -10.60 3.24 -15.45
CA THR A 966 -10.02 2.06 -16.08
C THR A 966 -10.41 2.02 -17.55
N ASN A 967 -9.61 1.30 -18.34
CA ASN A 967 -10.04 0.90 -19.68
C ASN A 967 -11.14 -0.18 -19.58
N GLU A 968 -11.63 -0.63 -20.73
CA GLU A 968 -12.70 -1.63 -20.80
C GLU A 968 -12.45 -2.84 -19.89
N ASN A 969 -13.51 -3.27 -19.19
CA ASN A 969 -13.50 -4.44 -18.33
C ASN A 969 -12.44 -4.38 -17.21
N GLY A 970 -12.19 -3.19 -16.66
CA GLY A 970 -11.26 -2.99 -15.55
C GLY A 970 -9.78 -3.05 -15.92
N GLN A 971 -9.43 -2.99 -17.21
CA GLN A 971 -8.04 -2.95 -17.65
C GLN A 971 -7.32 -1.70 -17.14
N TYR A 972 -6.03 -1.85 -16.82
CA TYR A 972 -5.19 -0.73 -16.39
C TYR A 972 -5.09 0.34 -17.48
N CYS A 973 -5.17 1.61 -17.09
CA CYS A 973 -5.01 2.75 -17.97
C CYS A 973 -3.78 3.57 -17.52
N PRO A 974 -2.70 3.64 -18.32
CA PRO A 974 -1.47 4.35 -17.93
C PRO A 974 -1.63 5.89 -17.91
N PHE A 975 -2.72 6.41 -18.47
CA PHE A 975 -3.05 7.84 -18.47
C PHE A 975 -4.06 8.23 -17.38
N SER A 976 -4.52 7.27 -16.58
CA SER A 976 -5.38 7.55 -15.43
C SER A 976 -4.54 8.05 -14.27
N CYS A 977 -5.04 9.02 -13.51
CA CYS A 977 -4.55 9.20 -12.15
C CYS A 977 -4.71 7.88 -11.37
N GLU A 978 -3.71 7.53 -10.58
CA GLU A 978 -3.64 6.27 -9.83
C GLU A 978 -4.45 6.34 -8.53
N THR A 979 -4.63 7.55 -8.01
CA THR A 979 -5.52 7.85 -6.89
C THR A 979 -6.26 9.15 -7.17
N GLN A 980 -7.58 9.16 -6.99
CA GLN A 980 -8.43 10.27 -7.40
C GLN A 980 -9.47 10.63 -6.33
N ALA A 981 -9.63 11.92 -6.07
CA ALA A 981 -10.44 12.43 -4.95
C ALA A 981 -11.91 12.02 -5.03
N TRP A 982 -12.55 12.21 -6.19
CA TRP A 982 -13.97 11.86 -6.36
C TRP A 982 -14.25 10.35 -6.37
N SER A 983 -13.30 9.52 -6.80
CA SER A 983 -13.45 8.06 -6.85
C SER A 983 -13.49 7.52 -5.43
N ILE A 984 -12.61 8.04 -4.58
CA ILE A 984 -12.57 7.73 -3.15
C ILE A 984 -13.81 8.28 -2.44
N ALA A 985 -14.15 9.55 -2.69
CA ALA A 985 -15.25 10.23 -2.02
C ALA A 985 -16.59 9.53 -2.24
N THR A 986 -16.97 9.29 -3.49
CA THR A 986 -18.29 8.74 -3.85
C THR A 986 -18.50 7.30 -3.35
N LEU A 987 -17.42 6.52 -3.23
CA LEU A 987 -17.47 5.20 -2.60
C LEU A 987 -17.57 5.27 -1.08
N LEU A 988 -16.86 6.22 -0.45
CA LEU A 988 -16.99 6.47 0.98
C LEU A 988 -18.41 6.93 1.33
N GLU A 989 -19.03 7.73 0.47
CA GLU A 989 -20.43 8.10 0.55
C GLU A 989 -21.38 6.92 0.40
N THR A 990 -21.07 5.98 -0.48
CA THR A 990 -21.86 4.74 -0.62
C THR A 990 -21.78 3.89 0.65
N LEU A 991 -20.59 3.77 1.26
CA LEU A 991 -20.38 3.09 2.53
C LEU A 991 -21.08 3.78 3.69
N TYR A 992 -21.23 5.11 3.63
CA TYR A 992 -21.92 5.89 4.65
C TYR A 992 -23.45 5.75 4.56
N ASP A 993 -23.98 5.63 3.34
CA ASP A 993 -25.42 5.46 3.10
C ASP A 993 -25.90 4.00 3.33
N LEU A 994 -24.97 3.03 3.28
CA LEU A 994 -25.18 1.60 3.55
C LEU A 994 -25.28 1.32 5.06
#